data_AF-A0A1V1PFW6-F1
#
_entry.id   AF-A0A1V1PFW6-F1
#
_cell.length_a   1.000
_cell.length_b   1.000
_cell.length_c   1.000
_cell.angle_alpha   90.00
_cell.angle_beta   90.00
_cell.angle_gamma   90.00
#
_symmetry.space_group_name_H-M   'P 1'
#
loop_
_entity.id
_entity.type
_entity.pdbx_description
1 polymer ?
#
loop_
_entity_poly.entity_id
_entity_poly.type
_entity_poly.pdbx_seq_one_letter_code
_entity_poly.pdbx_strand_id
1 'polypeptide(L)'
;MGSPQGETGRASDEVQHSVTLTQPFYMQTTEVTQGQWKVLMGNNPSSFTSCGDDCPVEKVSWEDAQEFIEKLNLHENENRYKLPTEAQWEYAARAGSTTAFANGNLAEIDCSLDSNLNAMGWYCGNSDSKTHPVAQKKANDWGVFDMHGNVRELCHDLYGTYPTDSVTDPVGPSSGSKRVLRGGSWGSSTQSCRSAFRLNSSPDYNDYKLGLRLLRMITGSTLNSAPVPGNSGQLYTSTVEATAVGIYWEPASDTESLDTDLEYRVYSSTVNYGSNTDDWLNHATSSNSWTKNLTNATISGLMPSTTYYFNVIVRDDFGGMSAYQALSQTTGIAQTYTNDFGMTFVYIPPGTFVMGSPEIELGRQDDEIQHSVTLTQGFYLQTTEVTQGQWKAVMGNNPSSFTSCGDDCPVEQVSWDDAKEFIEKLNLHENANRYSLPTEAQWEYSARAGSTTTLANGNLVVTDCHLDTKLNEMGWYCGNADSKTLPVAQKQPNAWGLYDMHGNVWEWCQDWYGSYPDISVTDPEGATSSSARVLRGGSWYNNAQDCRSANRNYSSPGNRYSGTGLRLMRTINSLPVPGNSGQLYTSSVDAKTVSIYWEPAYDTESLDNDLEYQAYSATVDYGNNINDWLDNATPSDSWSKNLTNATISDLMPATTYYFNVIVRDNFGGMSAYQALSQTTGIAQTYTNDFGMTFVLIQPGTFVMGSPEGETGRGSDELQHNVTLTQAFYMLMFGVGPN
;
A
#
# COMPACT_ATOMS: atom_id res chain seq x y z
N MET A 1 35.81 41.10 -7.31
CA MET A 1 34.95 40.53 -8.36
C MET A 1 34.60 41.63 -9.36
N GLY A 2 34.24 41.30 -10.61
CA GLY A 2 33.92 42.28 -11.67
C GLY A 2 35.15 42.79 -12.44
N SER A 3 34.93 43.67 -13.43
CA SER A 3 35.98 44.19 -14.32
C SER A 3 36.30 45.67 -14.05
N PRO A 4 37.58 46.07 -14.06
CA PRO A 4 37.98 47.47 -13.87
C PRO A 4 37.52 48.34 -15.03
N GLN A 5 37.25 49.63 -14.78
CA GLN A 5 36.60 50.54 -15.74
C GLN A 5 37.31 50.68 -17.11
N GLY A 6 38.60 50.37 -17.19
CA GLY A 6 39.39 50.40 -18.42
C GLY A 6 39.67 49.04 -19.09
N GLU A 7 39.08 47.94 -18.61
CA GLU A 7 39.30 46.61 -19.21
C GLU A 7 38.67 46.52 -20.61
N THR A 8 39.47 46.09 -21.60
CA THR A 8 38.97 45.81 -22.96
C THR A 8 37.82 44.82 -22.91
N GLY A 9 36.71 45.13 -23.58
CA GLY A 9 35.55 44.24 -23.65
C GLY A 9 34.65 44.26 -22.42
N ARG A 10 34.86 45.16 -21.45
CA ARG A 10 34.00 45.33 -20.27
C ARG A 10 32.53 45.59 -20.61
N ALA A 11 31.63 44.85 -19.97
CA ALA A 11 30.19 45.11 -19.99
C ALA A 11 29.76 46.08 -18.86
N SER A 12 28.59 46.70 -19.00
CA SER A 12 28.10 47.71 -18.05
C SER A 12 27.77 47.17 -16.66
N ASP A 13 27.37 45.90 -16.57
CA ASP A 13 26.97 45.21 -15.35
C ASP A 13 28.12 44.50 -14.62
N GLU A 14 29.35 44.63 -15.13
CA GLU A 14 30.56 44.09 -14.50
C GLU A 14 31.19 45.12 -13.53
N VAL A 15 30.38 45.67 -12.62
CA VAL A 15 30.84 46.64 -11.62
C VAL A 15 31.84 45.97 -10.67
N GLN A 16 33.06 46.52 -10.62
CA GLN A 16 34.10 45.99 -9.75
C GLN A 16 33.80 46.31 -8.27
N HIS A 17 33.82 45.29 -7.43
CA HIS A 17 33.57 45.39 -5.99
C HIS A 17 34.38 44.32 -5.21
N SER A 18 34.53 44.53 -3.90
CA SER A 18 35.27 43.62 -3.02
C SER A 18 34.39 42.48 -2.53
N VAL A 19 34.91 41.26 -2.59
CA VAL A 19 34.26 40.06 -2.05
C VAL A 19 35.23 39.38 -1.10
N THR A 20 34.74 39.05 0.10
CA THR A 20 35.46 38.21 1.07
C THR A 20 34.87 36.81 1.02
N LEU A 21 35.70 35.80 0.78
CA LEU A 21 35.31 34.39 0.96
C LEU A 21 35.85 33.91 2.30
N THR A 22 34.98 33.50 3.23
CA THR A 22 35.40 33.16 4.60
C THR A 22 35.77 31.70 4.79
N GLN A 23 35.26 30.83 3.92
CA GLN A 23 35.46 29.39 4.03
C GLN A 23 36.38 28.87 2.91
N PRO A 24 37.36 28.01 3.23
CA PRO A 24 38.11 27.30 2.21
C PRO A 24 37.22 26.26 1.55
N PHE A 25 37.48 25.98 0.27
CA PHE A 25 36.77 24.98 -0.53
C PHE A 25 37.74 24.28 -1.47
N TYR A 26 37.38 23.06 -1.88
CA TYR A 26 38.01 22.39 -3.01
C TYR A 26 37.19 22.65 -4.27
N MET A 27 37.85 22.95 -5.38
CA MET A 27 37.19 23.04 -6.68
C MET A 27 37.70 21.92 -7.59
N GLN A 28 36.80 21.30 -8.34
CA GLN A 28 37.17 20.36 -9.37
C GLN A 28 38.11 21.03 -10.37
N THR A 29 39.23 20.38 -10.67
CA THR A 29 40.29 20.94 -11.52
C THR A 29 39.85 21.12 -12.97
N THR A 30 38.83 20.38 -13.41
CA THR A 30 38.23 20.44 -14.75
C THR A 30 36.71 20.58 -14.65
N GLU A 31 36.06 20.81 -15.78
CA GLU A 31 34.62 20.59 -15.94
C GLU A 31 34.28 19.10 -15.66
N VAL A 32 33.03 18.82 -15.27
CA VAL A 32 32.52 17.43 -15.15
C VAL A 32 32.57 16.78 -16.52
N THR A 33 33.16 15.60 -16.60
CA THR A 33 33.33 14.91 -17.88
C THR A 33 32.13 14.03 -18.23
N GLN A 34 31.98 13.70 -19.52
CA GLN A 34 30.97 12.76 -20.00
C GLN A 34 31.11 11.39 -19.32
N GLY A 35 32.33 10.94 -19.05
CA GLY A 35 32.60 9.72 -18.29
C GLY A 35 32.04 9.78 -16.87
N GLN A 36 32.33 10.86 -16.13
CA GLN A 36 31.84 11.06 -14.76
C GLN A 36 30.31 11.14 -14.71
N TRP A 37 29.70 11.84 -15.65
CA TRP A 37 28.25 11.94 -15.76
C TRP A 37 27.59 10.57 -15.96
N LYS A 38 28.08 9.79 -16.93
CA LYS A 38 27.53 8.46 -17.24
C LYS A 38 27.55 7.50 -16.05
N VAL A 39 28.59 7.56 -15.21
CA VAL A 39 28.73 6.68 -14.04
C VAL A 39 27.57 6.87 -13.05
N LEU A 40 27.13 8.11 -12.83
CA LEU A 40 26.08 8.42 -11.85
C LEU A 40 24.68 8.48 -12.46
N MET A 41 24.57 8.96 -13.71
CA MET A 41 23.27 9.21 -14.35
C MET A 41 22.83 8.09 -15.28
N GLY A 42 23.73 7.18 -15.66
CA GLY A 42 23.44 6.06 -16.56
C GLY A 42 23.22 6.45 -18.03
N ASN A 43 23.34 7.74 -18.38
CA ASN A 43 23.16 8.27 -19.73
C ASN A 43 24.25 9.29 -20.10
N ASN A 44 24.28 9.76 -21.35
CA ASN A 44 25.13 10.88 -21.77
C ASN A 44 24.30 11.88 -22.60
N PRO A 45 24.04 13.10 -22.08
CA PRO A 45 23.23 14.09 -22.77
C PRO A 45 23.97 14.81 -23.91
N SER A 46 25.31 14.69 -23.97
CA SER A 46 26.16 15.52 -24.81
C SER A 46 25.97 15.25 -26.31
N SER A 47 25.98 16.32 -27.10
CA SER A 47 25.99 16.36 -28.56
C SER A 47 27.38 16.03 -29.15
N PHE A 48 28.46 16.52 -28.54
CA PHE A 48 29.83 16.34 -28.98
C PHE A 48 30.47 15.10 -28.36
N THR A 49 30.22 13.94 -28.95
CA THR A 49 30.69 12.63 -28.42
C THR A 49 32.01 12.16 -29.01
N SER A 50 32.52 12.80 -30.07
CA SER A 50 33.71 12.34 -30.82
C SER A 50 35.03 12.39 -30.04
N CYS A 51 35.05 13.10 -28.91
CA CYS A 51 36.23 13.26 -28.04
C CYS A 51 36.23 12.32 -26.82
N GLY A 52 35.21 11.45 -26.69
CA GLY A 52 35.16 10.42 -25.67
C GLY A 52 34.87 10.92 -24.25
N ASP A 53 35.18 10.07 -23.27
CA ASP A 53 34.77 10.23 -21.87
C ASP A 53 35.44 11.40 -21.14
N ASP A 54 36.53 11.92 -21.69
CA ASP A 54 37.28 13.06 -21.15
C ASP A 54 36.76 14.41 -21.64
N CYS A 55 35.78 14.43 -22.56
CA CYS A 55 35.13 15.67 -22.93
C CYS A 55 34.23 16.18 -21.80
N PRO A 56 34.03 17.50 -21.65
CA PRO A 56 33.04 18.02 -20.71
C PRO A 56 31.66 17.48 -21.09
N VAL A 57 30.84 17.21 -20.07
CA VAL A 57 29.43 16.99 -20.29
C VAL A 57 28.77 18.31 -20.70
N GLU A 58 27.97 18.28 -21.77
CA GLU A 58 27.17 19.41 -22.18
C GLU A 58 25.72 19.04 -22.47
N LYS A 59 24.89 20.05 -22.73
CA LYS A 59 23.43 19.93 -22.84
C LYS A 59 22.79 19.47 -21.53
N VAL A 60 23.32 20.03 -20.44
CA VAL A 60 22.81 19.87 -19.08
C VAL A 60 22.21 21.18 -18.60
N SER A 61 21.02 21.10 -18.00
CA SER A 61 20.36 22.23 -17.35
C SER A 61 20.85 22.40 -15.90
N TRP A 62 20.44 23.48 -15.24
CA TRP A 62 20.73 23.67 -13.82
C TRP A 62 20.03 22.59 -12.97
N GLU A 63 18.83 22.19 -13.37
CA GLU A 63 18.05 21.14 -12.71
C GLU A 63 18.73 19.76 -12.86
N ASP A 64 19.21 19.42 -14.07
CA ASP A 64 19.99 18.19 -14.29
C ASP A 64 21.27 18.17 -13.44
N ALA A 65 21.92 19.32 -13.30
CA ALA A 65 23.10 19.46 -12.45
C ALA A 65 22.77 19.23 -10.96
N GLN A 66 21.62 19.67 -10.47
CA GLN A 66 21.18 19.36 -9.11
C GLN A 66 20.94 17.86 -8.93
N GLU A 67 20.27 17.20 -9.87
CA GLU A 67 20.05 15.75 -9.82
C GLU A 67 21.39 14.98 -9.78
N PHE A 68 22.34 15.37 -10.62
CA PHE A 68 23.68 14.79 -10.63
C PHE A 68 24.39 14.96 -9.27
N ILE A 69 24.32 16.16 -8.69
CA ILE A 69 24.91 16.46 -7.37
C ILE A 69 24.23 15.67 -6.26
N GLU A 70 22.90 15.54 -6.28
CA GLU A 70 22.14 14.75 -5.31
C GLU A 70 22.58 13.29 -5.34
N LYS A 71 22.68 12.68 -6.53
CA LYS A 71 23.18 11.30 -6.67
C LYS A 71 24.63 11.16 -6.24
N LEU A 72 25.50 12.12 -6.56
CA LEU A 72 26.90 12.08 -6.13
C LEU A 72 27.01 12.16 -4.60
N ASN A 73 26.26 13.06 -3.96
CA ASN A 73 26.26 13.23 -2.51
C ASN A 73 25.68 12.01 -1.77
N LEU A 74 24.71 11.30 -2.37
CA LEU A 74 24.22 10.01 -1.85
C LEU A 74 25.24 8.89 -1.99
N HIS A 75 26.04 8.91 -3.07
CA HIS A 75 27.07 7.92 -3.30
C HIS A 75 28.31 8.12 -2.40
N GLU A 76 28.59 9.35 -1.95
CA GLU A 76 29.75 9.69 -1.14
C GLU A 76 29.38 10.35 0.20
N ASN A 77 29.03 9.52 1.20
CA ASN A 77 28.53 9.94 2.52
C ASN A 77 29.38 10.99 3.29
N GLU A 78 30.67 11.15 2.97
CA GLU A 78 31.58 12.11 3.64
C GLU A 78 31.89 13.36 2.81
N ASN A 79 31.48 13.42 1.54
CA ASN A 79 31.82 14.49 0.62
C ASN A 79 30.57 15.23 0.16
N ARG A 80 30.44 16.50 0.55
CA ARG A 80 29.34 17.37 0.09
C ARG A 80 29.80 18.23 -1.08
N TYR A 81 29.27 17.92 -2.26
CA TYR A 81 29.47 18.64 -3.51
C TYR A 81 28.31 19.61 -3.77
N LYS A 82 28.62 20.75 -4.42
CA LYS A 82 27.64 21.71 -4.95
C LYS A 82 28.18 22.44 -6.18
N LEU A 83 27.31 23.17 -6.87
CA LEU A 83 27.76 24.17 -7.85
C LEU A 83 28.48 25.32 -7.10
N PRO A 84 29.56 25.88 -7.68
CA PRO A 84 30.21 27.05 -7.09
C PRO A 84 29.26 28.25 -7.12
N THR A 85 29.39 29.14 -6.13
CA THR A 85 28.82 30.47 -6.27
C THR A 85 29.56 31.25 -7.36
N GLU A 86 28.93 32.28 -7.93
CA GLU A 86 29.54 33.12 -8.97
C GLU A 86 30.84 33.77 -8.45
N ALA A 87 30.85 34.16 -7.18
CA ALA A 87 32.04 34.70 -6.53
C ALA A 87 33.14 33.65 -6.35
N GLN A 88 32.80 32.43 -5.91
CA GLN A 88 33.76 31.32 -5.80
C GLN A 88 34.34 30.98 -7.17
N TRP A 89 33.50 30.96 -8.21
CA TRP A 89 33.91 30.72 -9.58
C TRP A 89 34.89 31.81 -10.08
N GLU A 90 34.57 33.10 -9.93
CA GLU A 90 35.48 34.17 -10.40
C GLU A 90 36.81 34.16 -9.65
N TYR A 91 36.75 33.93 -8.33
CA TYR A 91 37.93 33.85 -7.49
C TYR A 91 38.88 32.75 -7.96
N ALA A 92 38.33 31.55 -8.21
CA ALA A 92 39.08 30.43 -8.75
C ALA A 92 39.57 30.69 -10.18
N ALA A 93 38.77 31.30 -11.05
CA ALA A 93 39.15 31.61 -12.42
C ALA A 93 40.37 32.54 -12.46
N ARG A 94 40.35 33.58 -11.62
CA ARG A 94 41.42 34.58 -11.53
C ARG A 94 42.72 34.03 -10.95
N ALA A 95 42.65 33.12 -9.98
CA ALA A 95 43.82 32.57 -9.29
C ALA A 95 44.84 33.65 -8.84
N GLY A 96 44.34 34.79 -8.34
CA GLY A 96 45.16 35.94 -7.92
C GLY A 96 45.41 37.00 -9.00
N SER A 97 45.05 36.74 -10.27
CA SER A 97 45.17 37.71 -11.36
C SER A 97 44.08 38.79 -11.33
N THR A 98 44.46 40.01 -11.70
CA THR A 98 43.56 41.14 -11.90
C THR A 98 43.21 41.40 -13.36
N THR A 99 43.73 40.59 -14.29
CA THR A 99 43.53 40.77 -15.74
C THR A 99 42.26 40.07 -16.24
N ALA A 100 41.95 40.26 -17.54
CA ALA A 100 40.77 39.71 -18.19
C ALA A 100 40.75 38.17 -18.22
N PHE A 101 41.92 37.56 -18.38
CA PHE A 101 42.17 36.12 -18.25
C PHE A 101 43.18 35.88 -17.14
N ALA A 102 43.30 34.65 -16.62
CA ALA A 102 44.27 34.35 -15.56
C ALA A 102 45.73 34.66 -15.96
N ASN A 103 46.08 34.63 -17.24
CA ASN A 103 47.45 34.84 -17.74
C ASN A 103 47.68 36.20 -18.43
N GLY A 104 46.68 37.06 -18.56
CA GLY A 104 46.87 38.34 -19.26
C GLY A 104 45.59 39.08 -19.64
N ASN A 105 45.79 40.24 -20.28
CA ASN A 105 44.72 41.10 -20.75
C ASN A 105 44.15 40.62 -22.09
N LEU A 106 42.89 40.99 -22.34
CA LEU A 106 42.23 40.80 -23.63
C LEU A 106 42.83 41.74 -24.69
N ALA A 107 43.25 41.19 -25.84
CA ALA A 107 43.72 41.95 -26.99
C ALA A 107 42.64 42.06 -28.09
N GLU A 108 41.94 40.95 -28.37
CA GLU A 108 40.87 40.88 -29.38
C GLU A 108 39.52 40.67 -28.71
N ILE A 109 38.41 41.20 -29.25
CA ILE A 109 37.06 41.07 -28.64
C ILE A 109 36.13 40.09 -29.37
N ASP A 110 36.56 39.54 -30.50
CA ASP A 110 35.76 38.71 -31.41
C ASP A 110 36.27 37.25 -31.47
N CYS A 111 36.18 36.60 -32.63
CA CYS A 111 36.69 35.24 -32.86
C CYS A 111 38.14 35.22 -33.38
N SER A 112 38.84 36.35 -33.37
CA SER A 112 40.24 36.43 -33.75
C SER A 112 41.13 35.71 -32.74
N LEU A 113 42.34 35.35 -33.19
CA LEU A 113 43.31 34.67 -32.35
C LEU A 113 43.87 35.62 -31.27
N ASP A 114 43.52 35.40 -30.01
CA ASP A 114 44.08 36.11 -28.86
C ASP A 114 45.15 35.23 -28.20
N SER A 115 46.38 35.73 -28.07
CA SER A 115 47.51 34.94 -27.58
C SER A 115 47.34 34.46 -26.14
N ASN A 116 46.68 35.27 -25.30
CA ASN A 116 46.47 34.93 -23.89
C ASN A 116 45.38 33.87 -23.78
N LEU A 117 44.24 34.06 -24.45
CA LEU A 117 43.15 33.10 -24.42
C LEU A 117 43.52 31.77 -25.09
N ASN A 118 44.20 31.81 -26.24
CA ASN A 118 44.58 30.61 -26.98
C ASN A 118 45.46 29.66 -26.16
N ALA A 119 46.21 30.18 -25.19
CA ALA A 119 47.03 29.38 -24.30
C ALA A 119 46.22 28.58 -23.25
N MET A 120 45.02 29.03 -22.87
CA MET A 120 44.28 28.50 -21.71
C MET A 120 42.82 28.11 -21.98
N GLY A 121 42.22 28.49 -23.11
CA GLY A 121 40.81 28.25 -23.38
C GLY A 121 40.53 27.80 -24.80
N TRP A 122 39.42 27.08 -24.94
CA TRP A 122 38.79 26.75 -26.22
C TRP A 122 37.63 27.69 -26.51
N TYR A 123 37.71 28.43 -27.61
CA TYR A 123 36.74 29.47 -27.97
C TYR A 123 36.59 29.54 -29.49
N CYS A 124 35.73 30.41 -30.03
CA CYS A 124 35.38 30.35 -31.45
C CYS A 124 36.56 30.54 -32.42
N GLY A 125 37.68 31.12 -31.96
CA GLY A 125 38.89 31.29 -32.77
C GLY A 125 39.82 30.09 -32.84
N ASN A 126 39.65 29.06 -31.99
CA ASN A 126 40.56 27.91 -31.93
C ASN A 126 39.90 26.54 -31.65
N SER A 127 38.57 26.47 -31.47
CA SER A 127 37.88 25.26 -31.02
C SER A 127 37.43 24.31 -32.13
N ASP A 128 37.59 24.66 -33.40
CA ASP A 128 36.99 23.93 -34.53
C ASP A 128 35.47 23.71 -34.38
N SER A 129 34.78 24.64 -33.71
CA SER A 129 33.32 24.61 -33.46
C SER A 129 32.83 23.38 -32.68
N LYS A 130 33.61 22.90 -31.71
CA LYS A 130 33.25 21.77 -30.83
C LYS A 130 33.92 21.85 -29.46
N THR A 131 33.45 21.06 -28.51
CA THR A 131 34.16 20.80 -27.25
C THR A 131 35.42 19.96 -27.47
N HIS A 132 36.36 20.08 -26.54
CA HIS A 132 37.60 19.31 -26.52
C HIS A 132 37.78 18.62 -25.16
N PRO A 133 38.57 17.54 -25.09
CA PRO A 133 38.90 16.91 -23.81
C PRO A 133 39.43 17.93 -22.81
N VAL A 134 39.00 17.79 -21.56
CA VAL A 134 39.39 18.70 -20.47
C VAL A 134 40.90 18.66 -20.24
N ALA A 135 41.45 19.74 -19.68
CA ALA A 135 42.86 19.87 -19.32
C ALA A 135 43.87 19.76 -20.47
N GLN A 136 43.46 20.08 -21.72
CA GLN A 136 44.37 20.15 -22.87
C GLN A 136 45.08 21.51 -23.02
N LYS A 137 44.57 22.54 -22.37
CA LYS A 137 45.14 23.90 -22.35
C LYS A 137 45.85 24.18 -21.03
N LYS A 138 46.53 25.32 -20.94
CA LYS A 138 47.26 25.71 -19.73
C LYS A 138 46.27 26.02 -18.59
N ALA A 139 46.43 25.36 -17.44
CA ALA A 139 45.75 25.76 -16.20
C ALA A 139 46.17 27.15 -15.72
N ASN A 140 45.35 27.75 -14.87
CA ASN A 140 45.74 28.93 -14.11
C ASN A 140 46.74 28.59 -12.99
N ASP A 141 47.20 29.61 -12.26
CA ASP A 141 48.26 29.46 -11.24
C ASP A 141 47.85 28.57 -10.03
N TRP A 142 46.57 28.22 -9.91
CA TRP A 142 46.06 27.28 -8.90
C TRP A 142 45.81 25.87 -9.44
N GLY A 143 46.14 25.60 -10.70
CA GLY A 143 45.99 24.28 -11.31
C GLY A 143 44.56 23.97 -11.79
N VAL A 144 43.72 24.98 -11.99
CA VAL A 144 42.36 24.82 -12.52
C VAL A 144 42.36 25.07 -14.03
N PHE A 145 41.82 24.12 -14.78
CA PHE A 145 41.77 24.12 -16.24
C PHE A 145 40.43 24.62 -16.77
N ASP A 146 40.45 25.07 -18.02
CA ASP A 146 39.26 25.36 -18.85
C ASP A 146 38.32 26.45 -18.30
N MET A 147 38.77 27.27 -17.34
CA MET A 147 37.99 28.39 -16.78
C MET A 147 37.63 29.49 -17.80
N HIS A 148 38.21 29.45 -19.00
CA HIS A 148 38.08 30.49 -20.03
C HIS A 148 37.62 29.93 -21.39
N GLY A 149 36.78 28.89 -21.39
CA GLY A 149 36.21 28.36 -22.63
C GLY A 149 35.71 26.94 -22.47
N ASN A 150 35.70 26.18 -23.57
CA ASN A 150 35.18 24.82 -23.67
C ASN A 150 33.67 24.75 -23.43
N VAL A 151 33.17 24.79 -22.19
CA VAL A 151 31.75 24.99 -21.89
C VAL A 151 31.53 26.14 -20.90
N ARG A 152 30.38 26.80 -21.04
CA ARG A 152 29.91 27.76 -20.03
C ARG A 152 29.46 26.98 -18.82
N GLU A 153 29.78 27.50 -17.65
CA GLU A 153 29.56 26.77 -16.42
C GLU A 153 28.43 27.38 -15.60
N LEU A 154 27.55 26.49 -15.14
CA LEU A 154 26.46 26.79 -14.23
C LEU A 154 26.98 27.18 -12.84
N CYS A 155 26.52 28.31 -12.31
CA CYS A 155 26.74 28.69 -10.91
C CYS A 155 25.45 28.50 -10.08
N HIS A 156 25.60 28.45 -8.75
CA HIS A 156 24.48 28.33 -7.82
C HIS A 156 23.56 29.57 -7.85
N ASP A 157 24.15 30.75 -8.00
CA ASP A 157 23.51 32.06 -7.80
C ASP A 157 22.34 32.32 -8.76
N LEU A 158 21.36 33.06 -8.25
CA LEU A 158 20.40 33.77 -9.08
C LEU A 158 21.10 34.95 -9.79
N TYR A 159 20.72 35.23 -11.03
CA TYR A 159 21.25 36.36 -11.77
C TYR A 159 20.63 37.67 -11.27
N GLY A 160 21.47 38.63 -10.91
CA GLY A 160 21.07 39.95 -10.42
C GLY A 160 22.18 40.99 -10.56
N THR A 161 21.89 42.23 -10.17
CA THR A 161 22.88 43.31 -10.20
C THR A 161 23.94 43.12 -9.11
N TYR A 162 25.20 43.42 -9.42
CA TYR A 162 26.25 43.42 -8.40
C TYR A 162 25.99 44.46 -7.31
N PRO A 163 26.33 44.15 -6.05
CA PRO A 163 26.36 45.13 -4.97
C PRO A 163 27.46 46.16 -5.23
N THR A 164 27.24 47.40 -4.77
CA THR A 164 28.27 48.45 -4.81
C THR A 164 29.21 48.38 -3.61
N ASP A 165 28.73 47.84 -2.50
CA ASP A 165 29.49 47.68 -1.26
C ASP A 165 30.28 46.36 -1.24
N SER A 166 31.20 46.25 -0.28
CA SER A 166 31.90 44.99 -0.04
C SER A 166 30.95 43.95 0.52
N VAL A 167 31.03 42.71 0.02
CA VAL A 167 30.18 41.60 0.47
C VAL A 167 31.01 40.40 0.94
N THR A 168 30.41 39.57 1.79
CA THR A 168 31.01 38.36 2.33
C THR A 168 30.19 37.15 1.89
N ASP A 169 30.85 36.14 1.31
CA ASP A 169 30.24 34.90 0.81
C ASP A 169 28.91 35.07 0.05
N PRO A 170 28.86 35.93 -1.00
CA PRO A 170 27.62 36.20 -1.71
C PRO A 170 27.10 34.96 -2.46
N VAL A 171 25.77 34.80 -2.45
CA VAL A 171 25.01 33.74 -3.15
C VAL A 171 24.02 34.30 -4.19
N GLY A 172 24.14 35.58 -4.52
CA GLY A 172 23.22 36.31 -5.38
C GLY A 172 21.99 36.86 -4.63
N PRO A 173 20.98 37.39 -5.36
CA PRO A 173 19.75 37.91 -4.79
C PRO A 173 18.84 36.78 -4.27
N SER A 174 17.99 37.10 -3.28
CA SER A 174 17.05 36.14 -2.67
C SER A 174 15.87 35.73 -3.57
N SER A 175 15.68 36.39 -4.70
CA SER A 175 14.61 36.07 -5.67
C SER A 175 15.05 36.38 -7.10
N GLY A 176 14.52 35.62 -8.06
CA GLY A 176 14.89 35.72 -9.47
C GLY A 176 14.44 34.49 -10.27
N SER A 177 14.46 34.60 -11.60
CA SER A 177 14.03 33.52 -12.51
C SER A 177 15.16 32.96 -13.38
N LYS A 178 16.40 33.42 -13.18
CA LYS A 178 17.55 33.09 -14.01
C LYS A 178 18.76 32.72 -13.17
N ARG A 179 19.56 31.77 -13.64
CA ARG A 179 20.81 31.30 -13.04
C ARG A 179 22.00 31.94 -13.74
N VAL A 180 23.11 32.10 -13.01
CA VAL A 180 24.34 32.67 -13.53
C VAL A 180 25.15 31.65 -14.35
N LEU A 181 25.74 32.12 -15.46
CA LEU A 181 26.66 31.37 -16.32
C LEU A 181 28.01 32.10 -16.44
N ARG A 182 29.11 31.35 -16.43
CA ARG A 182 30.49 31.88 -16.45
C ARG A 182 31.41 31.16 -17.45
N GLY A 183 32.61 31.71 -17.68
CA GLY A 183 33.72 31.05 -18.40
C GLY A 183 33.72 31.13 -19.92
N GLY A 184 32.57 31.37 -20.56
CA GLY A 184 32.48 31.28 -22.02
C GLY A 184 32.46 29.82 -22.49
N SER A 185 32.50 29.56 -23.79
CA SER A 185 32.38 28.20 -24.37
C SER A 185 33.23 28.12 -25.63
N TRP A 186 33.35 26.91 -26.20
CA TRP A 186 33.97 26.67 -27.50
C TRP A 186 33.45 27.60 -28.61
N GLY A 187 32.21 28.09 -28.51
CA GLY A 187 31.57 28.98 -29.49
C GLY A 187 31.45 30.43 -29.03
N SER A 188 32.09 30.81 -27.93
CA SER A 188 32.10 32.19 -27.42
C SER A 188 33.22 33.00 -28.06
N SER A 189 33.01 34.32 -28.22
CA SER A 189 34.10 35.26 -28.52
C SER A 189 35.07 35.37 -27.36
N THR A 190 36.26 35.90 -27.62
CA THR A 190 37.27 36.18 -26.61
C THR A 190 36.74 37.05 -25.47
N GLN A 191 35.89 38.05 -25.77
CA GLN A 191 35.23 38.92 -24.79
C GLN A 191 34.37 38.13 -23.80
N SER A 192 33.67 37.09 -24.27
CA SER A 192 32.76 36.27 -23.47
C SER A 192 33.48 35.21 -22.64
N CYS A 193 34.79 35.03 -22.82
CA CYS A 193 35.61 34.08 -22.05
C CYS A 193 36.35 34.74 -20.88
N ARG A 194 36.18 36.05 -20.64
CA ARG A 194 36.85 36.77 -19.54
C ARG A 194 36.37 36.30 -18.17
N SER A 195 37.23 36.39 -17.15
CA SER A 195 36.89 36.07 -15.76
C SER A 195 35.63 36.79 -15.26
N ALA A 196 35.48 38.06 -15.63
CA ALA A 196 34.38 38.90 -15.16
C ALA A 196 33.10 38.78 -16.00
N PHE A 197 33.17 38.19 -17.20
CA PHE A 197 32.01 38.10 -18.09
C PHE A 197 30.98 37.12 -17.53
N ARG A 198 29.72 37.51 -17.56
CA ARG A 198 28.61 36.73 -17.01
C ARG A 198 27.44 36.71 -17.98
N LEU A 199 26.71 35.61 -17.98
CA LEU A 199 25.44 35.47 -18.67
C LEU A 199 24.42 34.82 -17.75
N ASN A 200 23.21 34.61 -18.27
CA ASN A 200 22.17 33.91 -17.55
C ASN A 200 21.34 33.00 -18.44
N SER A 201 20.70 32.04 -17.79
CA SER A 201 19.73 31.13 -18.41
C SER A 201 18.59 30.82 -17.44
N SER A 202 17.48 30.30 -17.97
CA SER A 202 16.47 29.66 -17.10
C SER A 202 17.04 28.37 -16.47
N PRO A 203 16.53 27.92 -15.31
CA PRO A 203 16.98 26.67 -14.67
C PRO A 203 16.84 25.41 -15.55
N ASP A 204 15.81 25.35 -16.39
CA ASP A 204 15.47 24.25 -17.31
C ASP A 204 16.21 24.32 -18.66
N TYR A 205 16.94 25.41 -18.91
CA TYR A 205 17.60 25.62 -20.20
C TYR A 205 18.87 24.76 -20.30
N ASN A 206 18.88 23.84 -21.27
CA ASN A 206 20.05 23.09 -21.69
C ASN A 206 20.50 23.51 -23.10
N ASP A 207 21.81 23.60 -23.33
CA ASP A 207 22.41 23.93 -24.62
C ASP A 207 23.77 23.24 -24.74
N TYR A 208 24.21 22.99 -25.96
CA TYR A 208 25.49 22.31 -26.22
C TYR A 208 26.74 23.14 -25.90
N LYS A 209 26.55 24.34 -25.35
CA LYS A 209 27.59 25.19 -24.75
C LYS A 209 27.56 25.18 -23.24
N LEU A 210 26.61 24.52 -22.58
CA LEU A 210 26.43 24.52 -21.13
C LEU A 210 26.90 23.23 -20.50
N GLY A 211 27.75 23.36 -19.48
CA GLY A 211 28.16 22.28 -18.60
C GLY A 211 28.30 22.78 -17.16
N LEU A 212 29.06 22.05 -16.36
CA LEU A 212 29.22 22.31 -14.93
C LEU A 212 30.59 21.89 -14.42
N ARG A 213 31.00 22.49 -13.30
CA ARG A 213 32.05 21.97 -12.43
C ARG A 213 31.57 21.96 -11.00
N LEU A 214 32.19 21.11 -10.18
CA LEU A 214 31.80 20.98 -8.78
C LEU A 214 32.76 21.67 -7.83
N LEU A 215 32.19 22.13 -6.72
CA LEU A 215 32.89 22.55 -5.53
C LEU A 215 32.60 21.54 -4.41
N ARG A 216 33.63 21.15 -3.66
CA ARG A 216 33.51 20.34 -2.44
C ARG A 216 33.81 21.19 -1.21
N MET A 217 32.93 21.11 -0.21
CA MET A 217 33.08 21.82 1.07
C MET A 217 34.14 21.14 1.95
N ILE A 218 34.95 21.91 2.70
CA ILE A 218 35.90 21.35 3.67
C ILE A 218 35.17 21.08 4.98
N THR A 219 34.88 19.81 5.26
CA THR A 219 34.27 19.35 6.51
C THR A 219 35.32 19.32 7.63
N GLY A 220 35.44 20.43 8.36
CA GLY A 220 36.45 20.61 9.41
C GLY A 220 36.00 21.44 10.61
N SER A 221 34.69 21.63 10.82
CA SER A 221 34.10 22.16 12.05
C SER A 221 32.56 22.02 11.99
N THR A 222 31.96 21.12 12.77
CA THR A 222 30.56 21.13 13.25
C THR A 222 29.47 21.84 12.39
N LEU A 223 29.48 21.65 11.07
CA LEU A 223 28.48 22.20 10.14
C LEU A 223 27.92 21.01 9.34
N ASN A 224 26.94 20.31 9.92
CA ASN A 224 26.02 19.35 9.30
C ASN A 224 25.05 18.77 10.37
N SER A 225 24.55 19.59 11.31
CA SER A 225 23.46 19.13 12.18
C SER A 225 22.19 19.03 11.34
N ALA A 226 21.55 17.86 11.31
CA ALA A 226 20.24 17.75 10.69
C ALA A 226 19.24 18.70 11.37
N PRO A 227 18.24 19.23 10.63
CA PRO A 227 17.23 20.10 11.21
C PRO A 227 16.57 19.42 12.41
N VAL A 228 16.30 20.18 13.47
CA VAL A 228 15.64 19.64 14.67
C VAL A 228 14.13 19.76 14.48
N PRO A 229 13.38 18.64 14.39
CA PRO A 229 11.93 18.70 14.25
C PRO A 229 11.28 19.50 15.39
N GLY A 230 10.33 20.37 15.02
CA GLY A 230 9.61 21.20 15.96
C GLY A 230 8.81 20.36 16.96
N ASN A 231 8.71 20.85 18.20
CA ASN A 231 7.96 20.20 19.27
C ASN A 231 8.30 18.70 19.44
N SER A 232 9.60 18.39 19.44
CA SER A 232 10.13 17.02 19.55
C SER A 232 9.68 16.08 18.41
N GLY A 233 9.23 16.64 17.28
CA GLY A 233 8.78 15.91 16.11
C GLY A 233 7.33 15.41 16.18
N GLN A 234 6.51 15.89 17.11
CA GLN A 234 5.09 15.48 17.16
C GLN A 234 4.29 16.00 15.96
N LEU A 235 3.46 15.11 15.41
CA LEU A 235 2.44 15.41 14.40
C LEU A 235 1.04 15.29 15.02
N TYR A 236 0.09 16.02 14.47
CA TYR A 236 -1.30 16.05 14.94
C TYR A 236 -2.28 15.93 13.77
N THR A 237 -3.47 15.39 14.02
CA THR A 237 -4.57 15.37 13.04
C THR A 237 -5.44 16.62 13.14
N SER A 238 -5.78 17.24 12.01
CA SER A 238 -6.79 18.30 11.93
C SER A 238 -8.15 17.79 11.47
N THR A 239 -8.18 16.78 10.60
CA THR A 239 -9.40 16.14 10.08
C THR A 239 -9.15 14.65 9.82
N VAL A 240 -10.20 13.83 10.02
CA VAL A 240 -10.17 12.40 9.72
C VAL A 240 -11.45 12.07 8.95
N GLU A 241 -11.30 11.88 7.64
CA GLU A 241 -12.37 11.53 6.72
C GLU A 241 -12.20 10.07 6.27
N ALA A 242 -13.19 9.55 5.54
CA ALA A 242 -13.14 8.17 5.05
C ALA A 242 -11.98 7.93 4.07
N THR A 243 -11.57 8.93 3.30
CA THR A 243 -10.51 8.77 2.28
C THR A 243 -9.44 9.84 2.37
N ALA A 244 -9.42 10.60 3.47
CA ALA A 244 -8.46 11.67 3.67
C ALA A 244 -8.16 11.90 5.16
N VAL A 245 -6.92 12.31 5.44
CA VAL A 245 -6.49 12.74 6.78
C VAL A 245 -5.76 14.06 6.63
N GLY A 246 -6.21 15.07 7.37
CA GLY A 246 -5.48 16.32 7.55
C GLY A 246 -4.50 16.20 8.71
N ILE A 247 -3.24 16.57 8.51
CA ILE A 247 -2.22 16.62 9.56
C ILE A 247 -1.58 18.00 9.66
N TYR A 248 -1.05 18.34 10.83
CA TYR A 248 -0.27 19.56 11.07
C TYR A 248 0.84 19.33 12.09
N TRP A 249 1.85 20.20 12.08
CA TRP A 249 3.04 20.10 12.92
C TRP A 249 3.68 21.46 13.20
N GLU A 250 4.51 21.51 14.24
CA GLU A 250 5.34 22.69 14.53
C GLU A 250 6.59 22.70 13.61
N PRO A 251 6.95 23.85 13.01
CA PRO A 251 8.13 23.96 12.14
C PRO A 251 9.40 23.47 12.82
N ALA A 252 10.28 22.83 12.05
CA ALA A 252 11.62 22.52 12.48
C ALA A 252 12.47 23.79 12.57
N SER A 253 13.56 23.68 13.33
CA SER A 253 14.58 24.72 13.45
C SER A 253 15.92 24.16 13.05
N ASP A 254 16.78 24.97 12.45
CA ASP A 254 18.14 24.57 12.12
C ASP A 254 19.18 25.59 12.61
N THR A 255 20.36 25.13 13.01
CA THR A 255 21.42 26.04 13.49
C THR A 255 22.28 26.62 12.37
N GLU A 256 22.18 26.07 11.15
CA GLU A 256 23.05 26.36 10.02
C GLU A 256 22.27 27.01 8.87
N SER A 257 21.02 26.61 8.69
CA SER A 257 20.07 27.14 7.71
C SER A 257 19.05 28.06 8.37
N LEU A 258 18.52 29.01 7.59
CA LEU A 258 17.36 29.77 8.05
C LEU A 258 16.14 28.84 8.11
N ASP A 259 15.36 28.91 9.19
CA ASP A 259 14.13 28.12 9.33
C ASP A 259 13.16 28.29 8.14
N THR A 260 13.20 29.46 7.48
CA THR A 260 12.40 29.77 6.29
C THR A 260 12.84 29.03 5.03
N ASP A 261 14.06 28.50 5.02
CA ASP A 261 14.62 27.74 3.90
C ASP A 261 14.43 26.24 4.04
N LEU A 262 14.02 25.76 5.23
CA LEU A 262 13.73 24.35 5.45
C LEU A 262 12.56 23.88 4.57
N GLU A 263 12.79 22.75 3.91
CA GLU A 263 11.82 22.10 3.03
C GLU A 263 11.24 20.86 3.68
N TYR A 264 9.94 20.66 3.50
CA TYR A 264 9.20 19.56 4.09
C TYR A 264 8.54 18.72 3.01
N ARG A 265 8.45 17.42 3.27
CA ARG A 265 7.71 16.47 2.46
C ARG A 265 6.94 15.51 3.35
N VAL A 266 5.68 15.29 3.01
CA VAL A 266 4.73 14.48 3.76
C VAL A 266 4.58 13.12 3.12
N TYR A 267 4.57 12.08 3.95
CA TYR A 267 4.47 10.69 3.55
C TYR A 267 3.32 9.99 4.25
N SER A 268 2.77 8.98 3.57
CA SER A 268 1.80 8.03 4.11
C SER A 268 2.17 6.60 3.74
N SER A 269 1.91 5.66 4.65
CA SER A 269 2.22 4.23 4.49
C SER A 269 1.30 3.39 5.38
N THR A 270 0.99 2.15 4.99
CA THR A 270 0.34 1.17 5.89
C THR A 270 1.35 0.45 6.79
N VAL A 271 2.65 0.71 6.59
CA VAL A 271 3.77 0.18 7.39
C VAL A 271 4.44 1.32 8.15
N ASN A 272 4.72 1.10 9.43
CA ASN A 272 5.43 2.05 10.26
C ASN A 272 6.94 1.92 10.11
N TYR A 273 7.57 2.90 9.44
CA TYR A 273 9.04 2.96 9.29
C TYR A 273 9.75 3.73 10.42
N GLY A 274 9.02 4.13 11.47
CA GLY A 274 9.58 4.84 12.62
C GLY A 274 10.26 6.15 12.23
N SER A 275 11.48 6.37 12.73
CA SER A 275 12.27 7.59 12.48
C SER A 275 13.32 7.45 11.37
N ASN A 276 13.34 6.35 10.61
CA ASN A 276 14.31 6.14 9.53
C ASN A 276 13.92 6.92 8.28
N THR A 277 14.64 7.99 7.96
CA THR A 277 14.38 8.83 6.79
C THR A 277 14.45 8.06 5.47
N ASP A 278 15.40 7.12 5.34
CA ASP A 278 15.63 6.39 4.09
C ASP A 278 14.49 5.43 3.79
N ASP A 279 13.92 4.79 4.81
CA ASP A 279 12.80 3.86 4.64
C ASP A 279 11.54 4.61 4.18
N TRP A 280 11.26 5.78 4.77
CA TRP A 280 10.17 6.64 4.33
C TRP A 280 10.38 7.16 2.90
N LEU A 281 11.60 7.58 2.55
CA LEU A 281 11.93 8.08 1.21
C LEU A 281 11.77 7.02 0.11
N ASN A 282 12.12 5.77 0.41
CA ASN A 282 12.19 4.70 -0.58
C ASN A 282 10.91 3.84 -0.67
N HIS A 283 10.11 3.77 0.40
CA HIS A 283 9.00 2.81 0.47
C HIS A 283 7.62 3.42 0.75
N ALA A 284 7.54 4.68 1.18
CA ALA A 284 6.26 5.34 1.46
C ALA A 284 5.78 6.21 0.30
N THR A 285 4.48 6.52 0.29
CA THR A 285 3.88 7.38 -0.74
C THR A 285 4.01 8.84 -0.33
N SER A 286 4.72 9.65 -1.11
CA SER A 286 4.82 11.10 -0.90
C SER A 286 3.54 11.81 -1.33
N SER A 287 3.02 12.70 -0.49
CA SER A 287 1.81 13.50 -0.76
C SER A 287 2.10 14.83 -1.46
N ASN A 288 3.36 15.27 -1.46
CA ASN A 288 3.80 16.53 -2.08
C ASN A 288 5.27 16.44 -2.53
N SER A 289 5.70 17.43 -3.32
CA SER A 289 7.13 17.70 -3.58
C SER A 289 7.75 18.45 -2.39
N TRP A 290 9.08 18.52 -2.33
CA TRP A 290 9.76 19.33 -1.29
C TRP A 290 9.24 20.77 -1.31
N THR A 291 8.74 21.24 -0.18
CA THR A 291 8.04 22.52 -0.07
C THR A 291 8.56 23.31 1.12
N LYS A 292 9.02 24.54 0.89
CA LYS A 292 9.50 25.43 1.96
C LYS A 292 8.37 25.84 2.90
N ASN A 293 8.68 25.91 4.20
CA ASN A 293 7.80 26.48 5.24
C ASN A 293 6.38 25.86 5.30
N LEU A 294 6.29 24.54 5.10
CA LEU A 294 5.03 23.79 5.19
C LEU A 294 4.82 23.32 6.64
N THR A 295 3.61 23.52 7.17
CA THR A 295 3.24 23.14 8.55
C THR A 295 1.96 22.31 8.65
N ASN A 296 1.32 22.04 7.52
CA ASN A 296 0.13 21.20 7.43
C ASN A 296 -0.01 20.59 6.04
N ALA A 297 -0.73 19.48 5.94
CA ALA A 297 -1.10 18.85 4.69
C ALA A 297 -2.40 18.05 4.85
N THR A 298 -3.14 17.88 3.76
CA THR A 298 -4.23 16.90 3.67
C THR A 298 -3.82 15.80 2.72
N ILE A 299 -3.72 14.58 3.24
CA ILE A 299 -3.43 13.38 2.46
C ILE A 299 -4.76 12.81 2.02
N SER A 300 -4.94 12.57 0.72
CA SER A 300 -6.18 12.08 0.12
C SER A 300 -5.93 10.80 -0.68
N GLY A 301 -6.99 10.11 -1.11
CA GLY A 301 -6.88 8.84 -1.81
C GLY A 301 -6.54 7.67 -0.89
N LEU A 302 -6.80 7.83 0.41
CA LEU A 302 -6.62 6.79 1.41
C LEU A 302 -7.79 5.81 1.38
N MET A 303 -7.55 4.57 1.79
CA MET A 303 -8.61 3.57 1.94
C MET A 303 -9.40 3.83 3.24
N PRO A 304 -10.75 3.76 3.22
CA PRO A 304 -11.57 3.83 4.43
C PRO A 304 -11.28 2.74 5.45
N SER A 305 -11.59 3.02 6.72
CA SER A 305 -11.33 2.11 7.86
C SER A 305 -9.93 1.48 7.85
N THR A 306 -8.93 2.19 7.34
CA THR A 306 -7.56 1.69 7.22
C THR A 306 -6.64 2.55 8.08
N THR A 307 -5.81 1.91 8.89
CA THR A 307 -4.76 2.61 9.63
C THR A 307 -3.57 2.91 8.73
N TYR A 308 -3.24 4.20 8.65
CA TYR A 308 -2.06 4.71 7.99
C TYR A 308 -1.11 5.32 9.01
N TYR A 309 0.18 5.17 8.74
CA TYR A 309 1.26 5.90 9.39
C TYR A 309 1.63 7.08 8.50
N PHE A 310 1.61 8.28 9.10
CA PHE A 310 1.97 9.52 8.46
C PHE A 310 3.29 10.02 9.01
N ASN A 311 4.17 10.51 8.16
CA ASN A 311 5.39 11.17 8.60
C ASN A 311 5.70 12.40 7.77
N VAL A 312 6.50 13.30 8.33
CA VAL A 312 7.03 14.47 7.67
C VAL A 312 8.55 14.37 7.73
N ILE A 313 9.21 14.47 6.58
CA ILE A 313 10.66 14.64 6.52
C ILE A 313 10.93 16.12 6.26
N VAL A 314 11.85 16.68 7.05
CA VAL A 314 12.40 18.01 6.85
C VAL A 314 13.83 17.90 6.37
N ARG A 315 14.23 18.77 5.44
CA ARG A 315 15.61 18.90 4.98
C ARG A 315 16.07 20.36 4.98
N ASP A 316 17.36 20.54 5.19
CA ASP A 316 18.05 21.82 5.02
C ASP A 316 18.67 21.99 3.62
N ASP A 317 19.23 23.18 3.36
CA ASP A 317 19.91 23.54 2.11
C ASP A 317 21.28 22.83 1.95
N PHE A 318 21.75 22.12 2.97
CA PHE A 318 23.02 21.39 3.02
C PHE A 318 22.83 19.86 2.95
N GLY A 319 21.58 19.39 2.82
CA GLY A 319 21.20 17.99 2.71
C GLY A 319 21.12 17.23 4.03
N GLY A 320 21.14 17.92 5.17
CA GLY A 320 20.76 17.36 6.47
C GLY A 320 19.25 17.08 6.48
N MET A 321 18.86 15.89 6.94
CA MET A 321 17.46 15.45 6.97
C MET A 321 17.10 14.89 8.33
N SER A 322 15.88 15.19 8.78
CA SER A 322 15.28 14.60 9.95
C SER A 322 13.84 14.20 9.66
N ALA A 323 13.42 13.07 10.24
CA ALA A 323 12.03 12.68 10.26
C ALA A 323 11.35 13.22 11.53
N TYR A 324 10.09 13.62 11.39
CA TYR A 324 9.19 13.75 12.52
C TYR A 324 8.84 12.36 13.08
N GLN A 325 8.13 12.32 14.21
CA GLN A 325 7.61 11.08 14.77
C GLN A 325 6.40 10.65 13.95
N ALA A 326 6.39 9.38 13.52
CA ALA A 326 5.29 8.84 12.74
C ALA A 326 3.97 8.88 13.56
N LEU A 327 2.93 9.44 12.95
CA LEU A 327 1.57 9.49 13.48
C LEU A 327 0.76 8.32 12.92
N SER A 328 0.22 7.49 13.79
CA SER A 328 -0.75 6.46 13.42
C SER A 328 -2.16 7.05 13.42
N GLN A 329 -2.88 6.93 12.32
CA GLN A 329 -4.28 7.36 12.24
C GLN A 329 -5.09 6.43 11.33
N THR A 330 -6.23 5.96 11.86
CA THR A 330 -7.26 5.24 11.10
C THR A 330 -8.16 6.25 10.40
N THR A 331 -8.36 6.11 9.10
CA THR A 331 -9.34 6.89 8.34
C THR A 331 -10.76 6.62 8.83
N GLY A 332 -11.68 7.55 8.59
CA GLY A 332 -13.10 7.36 8.90
C GLY A 332 -13.73 6.20 8.13
N ILE A 333 -14.98 5.89 8.50
CA ILE A 333 -15.78 4.87 7.84
C ILE A 333 -16.45 5.48 6.61
N ALA A 334 -16.37 4.82 5.46
CA ALA A 334 -17.10 5.26 4.27
C ALA A 334 -18.60 5.05 4.47
N GLN A 335 -19.43 6.06 4.21
CA GLN A 335 -20.89 5.89 4.35
C GLN A 335 -21.46 4.85 3.38
N THR A 336 -20.80 4.66 2.24
CA THR A 336 -21.17 3.66 1.23
C THR A 336 -19.93 2.94 0.71
N TYR A 337 -20.08 1.66 0.37
CA TYR A 337 -19.05 0.82 -0.22
C TYR A 337 -19.64 0.11 -1.45
N THR A 338 -18.90 -0.02 -2.55
CA THR A 338 -19.33 -0.82 -3.71
C THR A 338 -18.22 -1.78 -4.09
N ASN A 339 -18.55 -3.07 -4.20
CA ASN A 339 -17.58 -4.09 -4.59
C ASN A 339 -17.45 -4.23 -6.11
N ASP A 340 -16.53 -5.09 -6.55
CA ASP A 340 -16.22 -5.31 -7.97
C ASP A 340 -17.40 -5.89 -8.78
N PHE A 341 -18.41 -6.44 -8.11
CA PHE A 341 -19.63 -6.96 -8.72
C PHE A 341 -20.76 -5.91 -8.80
N GLY A 342 -20.49 -4.66 -8.42
CA GLY A 342 -21.46 -3.58 -8.44
C GLY A 342 -22.51 -3.68 -7.32
N MET A 343 -22.24 -4.44 -6.25
CA MET A 343 -23.08 -4.45 -5.06
C MET A 343 -22.73 -3.25 -4.20
N THR A 344 -23.69 -2.32 -4.04
CA THR A 344 -23.53 -1.16 -3.15
C THR A 344 -24.06 -1.49 -1.76
N PHE A 345 -23.31 -1.11 -0.74
CA PHE A 345 -23.62 -1.25 0.67
C PHE A 345 -23.62 0.11 1.35
N VAL A 346 -24.44 0.26 2.38
CA VAL A 346 -24.49 1.45 3.24
C VAL A 346 -24.09 1.09 4.66
N TYR A 347 -23.34 1.98 5.31
CA TYR A 347 -22.93 1.81 6.70
C TYR A 347 -24.11 1.99 7.64
N ILE A 348 -24.35 0.97 8.47
CA ILE A 348 -25.34 0.95 9.54
C ILE A 348 -24.59 1.14 10.87
N PRO A 349 -24.85 2.22 11.62
CA PRO A 349 -24.14 2.49 12.87
C PRO A 349 -24.54 1.50 13.98
N PRO A 350 -23.66 1.24 14.97
CA PRO A 350 -24.05 0.50 16.17
C PRO A 350 -25.14 1.25 16.93
N GLY A 351 -25.96 0.52 17.69
CA GLY A 351 -27.00 1.13 18.50
C GLY A 351 -27.94 0.15 19.17
N THR A 352 -28.84 0.70 19.98
CA THR A 352 -29.88 -0.07 20.68
C THR A 352 -31.25 0.27 20.09
N PHE A 353 -32.08 -0.74 19.85
CA PHE A 353 -33.46 -0.58 19.39
C PHE A 353 -34.41 -1.59 20.03
N VAL A 354 -35.71 -1.34 19.89
CA VAL A 354 -36.76 -2.29 20.30
C VAL A 354 -37.13 -3.13 19.08
N MET A 355 -36.81 -4.42 19.15
CA MET A 355 -37.14 -5.42 18.15
C MET A 355 -38.51 -6.04 18.44
N GLY A 356 -39.30 -6.37 17.42
CA GLY A 356 -40.68 -6.86 17.54
C GLY A 356 -41.75 -5.77 17.46
N SER A 357 -43.02 -6.12 17.60
CA SER A 357 -44.17 -5.23 17.41
C SER A 357 -45.00 -5.04 18.69
N PRO A 358 -45.49 -3.82 18.97
CA PRO A 358 -46.36 -3.57 20.12
C PRO A 358 -47.70 -4.30 19.96
N GLU A 359 -48.34 -4.67 21.07
CA GLU A 359 -49.58 -5.47 21.08
C GLU A 359 -50.73 -4.90 20.23
N ILE A 360 -50.74 -3.57 20.04
CA ILE A 360 -51.77 -2.86 19.27
C ILE A 360 -51.43 -2.67 17.78
N GLU A 361 -50.28 -3.16 17.34
CA GLU A 361 -49.85 -3.02 15.94
C GLU A 361 -50.78 -3.79 15.00
N LEU A 362 -51.29 -3.11 13.98
CA LEU A 362 -52.18 -3.70 12.98
C LEU A 362 -51.44 -4.78 12.18
N GLY A 363 -51.98 -6.00 12.16
CA GLY A 363 -51.41 -7.13 11.41
C GLY A 363 -50.31 -7.91 12.16
N ARG A 364 -50.05 -7.58 13.43
CA ARG A 364 -49.11 -8.28 14.33
C ARG A 364 -49.38 -9.77 14.43
N GLN A 365 -48.31 -10.55 14.54
CA GLN A 365 -48.31 -11.97 14.91
C GLN A 365 -47.86 -12.18 16.37
N ASP A 366 -48.17 -13.35 16.94
CA ASP A 366 -47.91 -13.64 18.36
C ASP A 366 -46.41 -13.82 18.69
N ASP A 367 -45.58 -14.13 17.69
CA ASP A 367 -44.15 -14.41 17.80
C ASP A 367 -43.25 -13.16 17.66
N GLU A 368 -43.84 -11.97 17.62
CA GLU A 368 -43.18 -10.68 17.42
C GLU A 368 -43.05 -9.90 18.76
N ILE A 369 -42.73 -10.59 19.86
CA ILE A 369 -42.67 -9.99 21.20
C ILE A 369 -41.59 -8.89 21.29
N GLN A 370 -41.95 -7.74 21.85
CA GLN A 370 -41.00 -6.64 22.01
C GLN A 370 -39.92 -6.92 23.05
N HIS A 371 -38.66 -6.72 22.66
CA HIS A 371 -37.50 -6.80 23.54
C HIS A 371 -36.40 -5.84 23.06
N SER A 372 -35.47 -5.48 23.96
CA SER A 372 -34.39 -4.56 23.63
C SER A 372 -33.20 -5.31 23.03
N VAL A 373 -32.69 -4.83 21.90
CA VAL A 373 -31.50 -5.38 21.25
C VAL A 373 -30.44 -4.30 21.12
N THR A 374 -29.21 -4.61 21.53
CA THR A 374 -28.03 -3.75 21.29
C THR A 374 -27.14 -4.41 20.25
N LEU A 375 -26.88 -3.69 19.16
CA LEU A 375 -25.84 -4.03 18.19
C LEU A 375 -24.58 -3.24 18.56
N THR A 376 -23.52 -3.93 18.98
CA THR A 376 -22.32 -3.26 19.52
C THR A 376 -21.42 -2.70 18.44
N GLN A 377 -21.52 -3.26 17.23
CA GLN A 377 -20.74 -2.84 16.07
C GLN A 377 -21.63 -2.37 14.94
N GLY A 378 -21.10 -1.43 14.16
CA GLY A 378 -21.69 -1.11 12.87
C GLY A 378 -21.51 -2.29 11.91
N PHE A 379 -22.16 -2.21 10.76
CA PHE A 379 -21.92 -3.12 9.64
C PHE A 379 -22.34 -2.43 8.35
N TYR A 380 -21.89 -2.94 7.22
CA TYR A 380 -22.41 -2.55 5.92
C TYR A 380 -23.56 -3.48 5.54
N LEU A 381 -24.67 -2.92 5.07
CA LEU A 381 -25.78 -3.71 4.52
C LEU A 381 -26.00 -3.32 3.06
N GLN A 382 -26.17 -4.31 2.18
CA GLN A 382 -26.40 -4.08 0.77
C GLN A 382 -27.66 -3.23 0.59
N THR A 383 -27.60 -2.18 -0.24
CA THR A 383 -28.67 -1.19 -0.39
C THR A 383 -29.93 -1.77 -1.03
N THR A 384 -29.79 -2.88 -1.75
CA THR A 384 -30.85 -3.62 -2.46
C THR A 384 -30.73 -5.11 -2.16
N GLU A 385 -31.75 -5.89 -2.50
CA GLU A 385 -31.63 -7.35 -2.60
C GLU A 385 -30.54 -7.72 -3.64
N VAL A 386 -29.90 -8.88 -3.50
CA VAL A 386 -28.98 -9.39 -4.53
C VAL A 386 -29.73 -9.54 -5.84
N THR A 387 -29.23 -8.92 -6.91
CA THR A 387 -29.91 -8.95 -8.20
C THR A 387 -29.56 -10.20 -9.01
N GLN A 388 -30.40 -10.53 -10.00
CA GLN A 388 -30.13 -11.62 -10.95
C GLN A 388 -28.82 -11.38 -11.71
N GLY A 389 -28.48 -10.13 -12.05
CA GLY A 389 -27.22 -9.76 -12.67
C GLY A 389 -26.01 -10.06 -11.77
N GLN A 390 -26.08 -9.64 -10.51
CA GLN A 390 -25.05 -9.89 -9.50
C GLN A 390 -24.88 -11.38 -9.23
N TRP A 391 -25.99 -12.12 -9.10
CA TRP A 391 -25.97 -13.58 -8.93
C TRP A 391 -25.26 -14.28 -10.10
N LYS A 392 -25.64 -13.95 -11.34
CA LYS A 392 -25.00 -14.51 -12.55
C LYS A 392 -23.51 -14.24 -12.59
N ALA A 393 -23.07 -13.05 -12.19
CA ALA A 393 -21.66 -12.68 -12.21
C ALA A 393 -20.81 -13.53 -11.27
N VAL A 394 -21.35 -13.91 -10.10
CA VAL A 394 -20.65 -14.73 -9.10
C VAL A 394 -20.84 -16.24 -9.36
N MET A 395 -22.05 -16.67 -9.68
CA MET A 395 -22.42 -18.09 -9.76
C MET A 395 -22.36 -18.69 -11.16
N GLY A 396 -22.39 -17.85 -12.21
CA GLY A 396 -22.40 -18.29 -13.61
C GLY A 396 -23.75 -18.82 -14.12
N ASN A 397 -24.81 -18.78 -13.30
CA ASN A 397 -26.17 -19.21 -13.67
C ASN A 397 -27.23 -18.22 -13.16
N ASN A 398 -28.51 -18.43 -13.48
CA ASN A 398 -29.63 -17.68 -12.91
C ASN A 398 -30.78 -18.64 -12.57
N PRO A 399 -31.08 -18.87 -11.28
CA PRO A 399 -32.13 -19.81 -10.87
C PRO A 399 -33.55 -19.20 -10.90
N SER A 400 -33.67 -17.88 -11.07
CA SER A 400 -34.92 -17.14 -10.92
C SER A 400 -36.04 -17.58 -11.87
N SER A 401 -37.27 -17.67 -11.35
CA SER A 401 -38.50 -17.92 -12.12
C SER A 401 -38.85 -16.73 -13.03
N PHE A 402 -38.66 -15.51 -12.55
CA PHE A 402 -39.00 -14.26 -13.23
C PHE A 402 -37.89 -13.80 -14.19
N THR A 403 -37.48 -14.69 -15.09
CA THR A 403 -36.37 -14.48 -16.03
C THR A 403 -36.55 -13.30 -16.99
N SER A 404 -37.79 -12.90 -17.29
CA SER A 404 -38.08 -11.76 -18.17
C SER A 404 -38.01 -10.41 -17.46
N CYS A 405 -37.75 -10.38 -16.14
CA CYS A 405 -37.71 -9.16 -15.34
C CYS A 405 -36.45 -8.33 -15.63
N GLY A 406 -35.32 -9.01 -15.88
CA GLY A 406 -34.03 -8.38 -16.20
C GLY A 406 -33.02 -8.48 -15.06
N ASP A 407 -31.81 -8.00 -15.33
CA ASP A 407 -30.64 -8.17 -14.45
C ASP A 407 -30.74 -7.40 -13.14
N ASP A 408 -31.56 -6.35 -13.10
CA ASP A 408 -31.80 -5.52 -11.93
C ASP A 408 -32.91 -6.04 -11.02
N CYS A 409 -33.55 -7.17 -11.36
CA CYS A 409 -34.54 -7.79 -10.48
C CYS A 409 -33.86 -8.64 -9.41
N PRO A 410 -34.48 -8.80 -8.22
CA PRO A 410 -33.91 -9.66 -7.19
C PRO A 410 -33.78 -11.09 -7.70
N VAL A 411 -32.70 -11.75 -7.31
CA VAL A 411 -32.60 -13.19 -7.49
C VAL A 411 -33.58 -13.89 -6.55
N GLU A 412 -34.42 -14.74 -7.11
CA GLU A 412 -35.30 -15.66 -6.38
C GLU A 412 -35.11 -17.11 -6.84
N GLN A 413 -35.84 -18.05 -6.23
CA GLN A 413 -35.60 -19.50 -6.31
C GLN A 413 -34.25 -19.92 -5.75
N VAL A 414 -33.78 -19.23 -4.72
CA VAL A 414 -32.53 -19.53 -4.03
C VAL A 414 -32.82 -19.99 -2.60
N SER A 415 -32.17 -21.08 -2.20
CA SER A 415 -32.26 -21.59 -0.85
C SER A 415 -31.26 -20.86 0.06
N TRP A 416 -31.37 -21.07 1.38
CA TRP A 416 -30.38 -20.56 2.32
C TRP A 416 -29.00 -21.19 2.04
N ASP A 417 -28.97 -22.47 1.69
CA ASP A 417 -27.74 -23.17 1.30
C ASP A 417 -27.13 -22.58 0.01
N ASP A 418 -27.94 -22.25 -1.00
CA ASP A 418 -27.46 -21.58 -2.22
C ASP A 418 -26.89 -20.18 -1.89
N ALA A 419 -27.53 -19.45 -0.96
CA ALA A 419 -27.06 -18.15 -0.50
C ALA A 419 -25.68 -18.25 0.18
N LYS A 420 -25.43 -19.32 0.95
CA LYS A 420 -24.12 -19.59 1.55
C LYS A 420 -23.06 -19.86 0.50
N GLU A 421 -23.36 -20.69 -0.52
CA GLU A 421 -22.43 -20.94 -1.63
C GLU A 421 -22.09 -19.64 -2.38
N PHE A 422 -23.08 -18.78 -2.61
CA PHE A 422 -22.87 -17.46 -3.22
C PHE A 422 -21.92 -16.59 -2.40
N ILE A 423 -22.13 -16.51 -1.08
CA ILE A 423 -21.29 -15.76 -0.15
C ILE A 423 -19.86 -16.31 -0.11
N GLU A 424 -19.69 -17.63 -0.11
CA GLU A 424 -18.37 -18.27 -0.14
C GLU A 424 -17.59 -17.90 -1.40
N LYS A 425 -18.22 -17.97 -2.58
CA LYS A 425 -17.56 -17.54 -3.84
C LYS A 425 -17.20 -16.07 -3.82
N LEU A 426 -18.06 -15.22 -3.25
CA LEU A 426 -17.79 -13.78 -3.13
C LEU A 426 -16.59 -13.51 -2.20
N ASN A 427 -16.56 -14.14 -1.02
CA ASN A 427 -15.46 -14.04 -0.06
C ASN A 427 -14.14 -14.58 -0.63
N LEU A 428 -14.18 -15.70 -1.37
CA LEU A 428 -13.01 -16.25 -2.06
C LEU A 428 -12.47 -15.30 -3.12
N HIS A 429 -13.34 -14.66 -3.90
CA HIS A 429 -12.92 -13.71 -4.93
C HIS A 429 -12.18 -12.51 -4.32
N GLU A 430 -12.64 -12.01 -3.17
CA GLU A 430 -11.99 -10.89 -2.47
C GLU A 430 -10.84 -11.31 -1.54
N ASN A 431 -10.49 -12.59 -1.49
CA ASN A 431 -9.52 -13.17 -0.56
C ASN A 431 -9.77 -12.74 0.90
N ALA A 432 -11.04 -12.73 1.31
CA ALA A 432 -11.46 -12.16 2.59
C ALA A 432 -12.80 -12.73 3.06
N ASN A 433 -12.91 -13.09 4.33
CA ASN A 433 -14.19 -13.52 4.92
C ASN A 433 -14.97 -12.33 5.48
N ARG A 434 -15.57 -11.51 4.60
CA ARG A 434 -16.22 -10.23 4.96
C ARG A 434 -17.73 -10.19 4.75
N TYR A 435 -18.27 -11.05 3.89
CA TYR A 435 -19.70 -11.10 3.60
C TYR A 435 -20.42 -12.22 4.35
N SER A 436 -21.66 -11.95 4.76
CA SER A 436 -22.58 -12.93 5.33
C SER A 436 -24.03 -12.55 5.03
N LEU A 437 -24.98 -13.40 5.41
CA LEU A 437 -26.36 -12.96 5.59
C LEU A 437 -26.42 -12.09 6.86
N PRO A 438 -27.32 -11.07 6.91
CA PRO A 438 -27.56 -10.35 8.15
C PRO A 438 -28.20 -11.28 9.18
N THR A 439 -27.94 -11.01 10.47
CA THR A 439 -28.79 -11.57 11.52
C THR A 439 -30.19 -10.97 11.43
N GLU A 440 -31.17 -11.66 12.01
CA GLU A 440 -32.55 -11.18 12.05
C GLU A 440 -32.64 -9.80 12.73
N ALA A 441 -31.85 -9.60 13.80
CA ALA A 441 -31.75 -8.33 14.51
C ALA A 441 -31.14 -7.23 13.65
N GLN A 442 -30.03 -7.51 12.95
CA GLN A 442 -29.42 -6.57 12.01
C GLN A 442 -30.39 -6.18 10.90
N TRP A 443 -31.15 -7.15 10.37
CA TRP A 443 -32.16 -6.92 9.35
C TRP A 443 -33.28 -6.01 9.87
N GLU A 444 -33.87 -6.29 11.05
CA GLU A 444 -34.96 -5.47 11.59
C GLU A 444 -34.51 -4.05 11.92
N TYR A 445 -33.33 -3.93 12.55
CA TYR A 445 -32.73 -2.64 12.87
C TYR A 445 -32.58 -1.77 11.62
N SER A 446 -32.07 -2.39 10.57
CA SER A 446 -31.86 -1.77 9.26
C SER A 446 -33.17 -1.43 8.56
N ALA A 447 -34.17 -2.31 8.60
CA ALA A 447 -35.49 -2.06 8.02
C ALA A 447 -36.16 -0.85 8.69
N ARG A 448 -36.06 -0.75 10.02
CA ARG A 448 -36.62 0.36 10.80
C ARG A 448 -35.91 1.68 10.54
N ALA A 449 -34.58 1.69 10.42
CA ALA A 449 -33.78 2.91 10.25
C ALA A 449 -34.17 4.04 11.23
N GLY A 450 -34.41 3.68 12.50
CA GLY A 450 -34.85 4.58 13.57
C GLY A 450 -36.38 4.76 13.71
N SER A 451 -37.19 4.22 12.79
CA SER A 451 -38.65 4.21 12.89
C SER A 451 -39.16 3.24 13.97
N THR A 452 -40.17 3.67 14.72
CA THR A 452 -40.93 2.83 15.66
C THR A 452 -42.31 2.43 15.13
N THR A 453 -42.61 2.76 13.87
CA THR A 453 -43.89 2.43 13.21
C THR A 453 -43.81 1.08 12.48
N THR A 454 -44.94 0.63 11.92
CA THR A 454 -45.03 -0.70 11.27
C THR A 454 -44.15 -0.82 10.02
N LEU A 455 -43.96 0.29 9.31
CA LEU A 455 -43.08 0.46 8.14
C LEU A 455 -42.06 1.56 8.42
N ALA A 456 -41.01 1.68 7.62
CA ALA A 456 -40.05 2.77 7.81
C ALA A 456 -40.64 4.19 7.60
N ASN A 457 -41.72 4.34 6.81
CA ASN A 457 -42.37 5.63 6.52
C ASN A 457 -43.73 5.86 7.23
N GLY A 458 -44.12 4.98 8.15
CA GLY A 458 -45.36 5.14 8.93
C GLY A 458 -46.11 3.85 9.23
N ASN A 459 -47.34 4.01 9.71
CA ASN A 459 -48.22 2.89 10.05
C ASN A 459 -49.01 2.41 8.84
N LEU A 460 -49.12 1.10 8.74
CA LEU A 460 -49.99 0.37 7.82
C LEU A 460 -51.47 0.66 8.14
N VAL A 461 -52.31 0.75 7.11
CA VAL A 461 -53.75 1.00 7.25
C VAL A 461 -54.63 -0.15 6.72
N VAL A 462 -54.06 -1.09 5.96
CA VAL A 462 -54.73 -2.32 5.49
C VAL A 462 -53.84 -3.53 5.73
N THR A 463 -54.42 -4.70 6.02
CA THR A 463 -53.65 -5.92 6.33
C THR A 463 -53.61 -6.95 5.19
N ASP A 464 -54.36 -6.75 4.12
CA ASP A 464 -54.57 -7.71 3.03
C ASP A 464 -53.96 -7.22 1.71
N CYS A 465 -54.44 -7.73 0.58
CA CYS A 465 -53.98 -7.34 -0.77
C CYS A 465 -54.60 -6.04 -1.31
N HIS A 466 -55.31 -5.24 -0.51
CA HIS A 466 -55.70 -3.90 -0.94
C HIS A 466 -54.49 -2.95 -0.96
N LEU A 467 -54.59 -1.90 -1.79
CA LEU A 467 -53.56 -0.87 -1.89
C LEU A 467 -53.44 -0.06 -0.58
N ASP A 468 -52.29 -0.14 0.08
CA ASP A 468 -51.90 0.63 1.24
C ASP A 468 -51.08 1.84 0.77
N THR A 469 -51.43 3.03 1.25
CA THR A 469 -50.79 4.26 0.76
C THR A 469 -49.33 4.37 1.19
N LYS A 470 -48.96 3.85 2.36
CA LYS A 470 -47.59 3.89 2.90
C LYS A 470 -46.72 2.80 2.32
N LEU A 471 -47.23 1.57 2.25
CA LEU A 471 -46.49 0.47 1.64
C LEU A 471 -46.25 0.72 0.15
N ASN A 472 -47.23 1.30 -0.56
CA ASN A 472 -47.07 1.61 -1.98
C ASN A 472 -45.94 2.62 -2.29
N GLU A 473 -45.49 3.42 -1.32
CA GLU A 473 -44.36 4.35 -1.50
C GLU A 473 -42.99 3.65 -1.47
N MET A 474 -42.87 2.51 -0.77
CA MET A 474 -41.57 1.87 -0.46
C MET A 474 -41.47 0.37 -0.71
N GLY A 475 -42.57 -0.31 -1.05
CA GLY A 475 -42.61 -1.77 -1.16
C GLY A 475 -43.47 -2.30 -2.30
N TRP A 476 -43.13 -3.51 -2.75
CA TRP A 476 -43.85 -4.28 -3.76
C TRP A 476 -44.52 -5.49 -3.11
N TYR A 477 -45.84 -5.56 -3.13
CA TYR A 477 -46.62 -6.64 -2.49
C TYR A 477 -47.87 -6.92 -3.33
N CYS A 478 -48.74 -7.84 -2.90
CA CYS A 478 -49.85 -8.28 -3.76
C CYS A 478 -50.81 -7.15 -4.18
N GLY A 479 -50.85 -6.03 -3.44
CA GLY A 479 -51.68 -4.87 -3.79
C GLY A 479 -51.13 -3.98 -4.92
N ASN A 480 -49.86 -4.13 -5.32
CA ASN A 480 -49.25 -3.27 -6.35
C ASN A 480 -48.18 -3.94 -7.26
N ALA A 481 -47.81 -5.20 -7.04
CA ALA A 481 -46.72 -5.86 -7.76
C ALA A 481 -47.13 -6.61 -9.04
N ASP A 482 -48.43 -6.66 -9.37
CA ASP A 482 -48.96 -7.38 -10.54
C ASP A 482 -48.49 -8.85 -10.64
N SER A 483 -48.40 -9.52 -9.49
CA SER A 483 -48.01 -10.93 -9.37
C SER A 483 -46.62 -11.29 -9.93
N LYS A 484 -45.62 -10.42 -9.74
CA LYS A 484 -44.23 -10.65 -10.15
C LYS A 484 -43.23 -9.89 -9.28
N THR A 485 -41.96 -10.27 -9.32
CA THR A 485 -40.86 -9.43 -8.84
C THR A 485 -40.67 -8.21 -9.75
N LEU A 486 -40.11 -7.14 -9.19
CA LEU A 486 -39.78 -5.91 -9.91
C LEU A 486 -38.28 -5.60 -9.76
N PRO A 487 -37.70 -4.79 -10.67
CA PRO A 487 -36.36 -4.27 -10.49
C PRO A 487 -36.20 -3.61 -9.12
N VAL A 488 -35.05 -3.82 -8.49
CA VAL A 488 -34.73 -3.23 -7.18
C VAL A 488 -34.65 -1.70 -7.28
N ALA A 489 -34.79 -1.04 -6.13
CA ALA A 489 -34.66 0.41 -5.98
C ALA A 489 -35.59 1.26 -6.88
N GLN A 490 -36.79 0.75 -7.18
CA GLN A 490 -37.83 1.49 -7.92
C GLN A 490 -38.82 2.25 -7.00
N LYS A 491 -38.69 2.08 -5.69
CA LYS A 491 -39.52 2.72 -4.66
C LYS A 491 -38.64 3.54 -3.72
N GLN A 492 -39.25 4.29 -2.79
CA GLN A 492 -38.50 5.11 -1.84
C GLN A 492 -37.70 4.23 -0.87
N PRO A 493 -36.42 4.56 -0.59
CA PRO A 493 -35.67 3.89 0.45
C PRO A 493 -36.13 4.34 1.84
N ASN A 494 -35.68 3.64 2.88
CA ASN A 494 -35.79 4.13 4.25
C ASN A 494 -34.77 5.24 4.55
N ALA A 495 -34.76 5.75 5.79
CA ALA A 495 -33.90 6.87 6.21
C ALA A 495 -32.39 6.60 6.11
N TRP A 496 -31.98 5.34 5.95
CA TRP A 496 -30.59 4.92 5.77
C TRP A 496 -30.26 4.52 4.33
N GLY A 497 -31.16 4.73 3.37
CA GLY A 497 -30.89 4.45 1.96
C GLY A 497 -31.03 2.97 1.56
N LEU A 498 -31.73 2.16 2.37
CA LEU A 498 -32.05 0.77 2.04
C LEU A 498 -33.39 0.70 1.30
N TYR A 499 -33.40 0.01 0.16
CA TYR A 499 -34.56 -0.19 -0.70
C TYR A 499 -35.17 -1.58 -0.49
N ASP A 500 -36.47 -1.68 -0.79
CA ASP A 500 -37.21 -2.94 -0.89
C ASP A 500 -37.27 -3.76 0.42
N MET A 501 -36.94 -3.17 1.57
CA MET A 501 -37.05 -3.81 2.91
C MET A 501 -38.50 -4.20 3.29
N HIS A 502 -39.49 -3.82 2.48
CA HIS A 502 -40.93 -3.99 2.73
C HIS A 502 -41.65 -4.60 1.52
N GLY A 503 -41.10 -5.65 0.91
CA GLY A 503 -41.74 -6.42 -0.15
C GLY A 503 -40.73 -6.92 -1.18
N ASN A 504 -41.18 -7.07 -2.43
CA ASN A 504 -40.44 -7.63 -3.57
C ASN A 504 -40.10 -9.11 -3.35
N VAL A 505 -39.08 -9.46 -2.57
CA VAL A 505 -38.83 -10.85 -2.13
C VAL A 505 -38.56 -10.93 -0.62
N TRP A 506 -38.94 -12.05 -0.01
CA TRP A 506 -38.47 -12.42 1.32
C TRP A 506 -36.96 -12.53 1.30
N GLU A 507 -36.30 -12.09 2.37
CA GLU A 507 -34.85 -12.13 2.49
C GLU A 507 -34.42 -13.16 3.55
N TRP A 508 -33.52 -14.07 3.18
CA TRP A 508 -32.89 -14.99 4.12
C TRP A 508 -32.04 -14.26 5.17
N CYS A 509 -32.20 -14.63 6.44
CA CYS A 509 -31.30 -14.23 7.53
C CYS A 509 -30.42 -15.41 7.99
N GLN A 510 -29.35 -15.10 8.72
CA GLN A 510 -28.42 -16.09 9.27
C GLN A 510 -29.09 -17.00 10.32
N ASP A 511 -30.03 -16.47 11.08
CA ASP A 511 -30.60 -17.05 12.30
C ASP A 511 -31.41 -18.33 12.06
N TRP A 512 -31.31 -19.25 13.00
CA TRP A 512 -32.32 -20.29 13.18
C TRP A 512 -33.58 -19.66 13.78
N TYR A 513 -34.74 -19.99 13.20
CA TYR A 513 -36.02 -19.49 13.69
C TYR A 513 -36.35 -20.08 15.07
N GLY A 514 -36.70 -19.21 16.00
CA GLY A 514 -37.08 -19.54 17.38
C GLY A 514 -37.77 -18.38 18.09
N SER A 515 -38.16 -18.61 19.34
CA SER A 515 -38.83 -17.61 20.17
C SER A 515 -37.90 -16.47 20.55
N TYR A 516 -38.43 -15.25 20.57
CA TYR A 516 -37.70 -14.11 21.12
C TYR A 516 -37.52 -14.22 22.64
N PRO A 517 -36.38 -13.75 23.16
CA PRO A 517 -36.16 -13.64 24.60
C PRO A 517 -37.04 -12.53 25.18
N ASP A 518 -37.44 -12.65 26.45
CA ASP A 518 -38.14 -11.59 27.21
C ASP A 518 -37.17 -10.62 27.92
N ILE A 519 -35.87 -10.74 27.63
CA ILE A 519 -34.80 -9.93 28.20
C ILE A 519 -34.12 -9.09 27.12
N SER A 520 -33.40 -8.05 27.56
CA SER A 520 -32.46 -7.34 26.70
C SER A 520 -31.32 -8.27 26.27
N VAL A 521 -30.95 -8.21 24.99
CA VAL A 521 -29.86 -8.99 24.41
C VAL A 521 -28.88 -8.09 23.66
N THR A 522 -27.66 -8.58 23.52
CA THR A 522 -26.56 -7.91 22.81
C THR A 522 -26.09 -8.84 21.69
N ASP A 523 -26.02 -8.31 20.46
CA ASP A 523 -25.60 -9.03 19.24
C ASP A 523 -26.22 -10.45 19.11
N PRO A 524 -27.57 -10.59 19.14
CA PRO A 524 -28.20 -11.91 19.09
C PRO A 524 -28.03 -12.58 17.71
N GLU A 525 -27.78 -13.90 17.74
CA GLU A 525 -27.61 -14.77 16.56
C GLU A 525 -28.80 -15.75 16.36
N GLY A 526 -29.90 -15.52 17.08
CA GLY A 526 -31.10 -16.34 17.05
C GLY A 526 -31.00 -17.60 17.92
N ALA A 527 -31.78 -18.62 17.57
CA ALA A 527 -31.77 -19.89 18.31
C ALA A 527 -30.50 -20.72 18.03
N THR A 528 -30.04 -21.50 19.01
CA THR A 528 -28.84 -22.35 18.83
C THR A 528 -29.06 -23.51 17.85
N SER A 529 -30.30 -23.96 17.67
CA SER A 529 -30.67 -24.96 16.66
C SER A 529 -32.17 -24.90 16.34
N SER A 530 -32.54 -25.17 15.09
CA SER A 530 -33.93 -25.29 14.63
C SER A 530 -33.99 -26.12 13.34
N SER A 531 -35.19 -26.32 12.79
CA SER A 531 -35.39 -26.96 11.47
C SER A 531 -35.59 -25.95 10.33
N ALA A 532 -35.69 -24.66 10.65
CA ALA A 532 -35.98 -23.60 9.71
C ALA A 532 -35.15 -22.34 10.00
N ARG A 533 -34.74 -21.64 8.94
CA ARG A 533 -34.05 -20.35 8.98
C ARG A 533 -35.06 -19.22 8.85
N VAL A 534 -34.70 -18.05 9.38
CA VAL A 534 -35.55 -16.86 9.37
C VAL A 534 -35.65 -16.24 7.95
N LEU A 535 -36.85 -15.74 7.64
CA LEU A 535 -37.18 -14.91 6.47
C LEU A 535 -37.80 -13.59 6.91
N ARG A 536 -37.45 -12.49 6.23
CA ARG A 536 -37.92 -11.13 6.57
C ARG A 536 -38.38 -10.33 5.35
N GLY A 537 -39.24 -9.33 5.56
CA GLY A 537 -39.58 -8.30 4.56
C GLY A 537 -40.85 -8.47 3.74
N GLY A 538 -41.42 -9.67 3.65
CA GLY A 538 -42.55 -9.93 2.76
C GLY A 538 -42.11 -10.09 1.30
N SER A 539 -43.06 -10.30 0.38
CA SER A 539 -42.77 -10.45 -1.05
C SER A 539 -43.89 -9.92 -1.94
N TRP A 540 -43.67 -9.92 -3.25
CA TRP A 540 -44.61 -9.45 -4.27
C TRP A 540 -46.01 -10.11 -4.22
N TYR A 541 -46.18 -11.30 -3.64
CA TYR A 541 -47.50 -11.95 -3.50
C TYR A 541 -48.06 -11.92 -2.09
N ASN A 542 -47.33 -11.37 -1.13
CA ASN A 542 -47.75 -11.35 0.26
C ASN A 542 -48.69 -10.19 0.56
N ASN A 543 -49.51 -10.39 1.59
CA ASN A 543 -50.40 -9.37 2.10
C ASN A 543 -49.61 -8.20 2.71
N ALA A 544 -50.25 -7.04 2.82
CA ALA A 544 -49.60 -5.85 3.35
C ALA A 544 -49.05 -6.05 4.78
N GLN A 545 -49.72 -6.84 5.62
CA GLN A 545 -49.27 -7.14 6.98
C GLN A 545 -47.96 -7.95 7.05
N ASP A 546 -47.64 -8.71 6.00
CA ASP A 546 -46.45 -9.56 5.95
C ASP A 546 -45.20 -8.74 5.59
N CYS A 547 -45.38 -7.50 5.15
CA CYS A 547 -44.30 -6.59 4.74
C CYS A 547 -43.85 -5.63 5.87
N ARG A 548 -44.38 -5.79 7.09
CA ARG A 548 -44.03 -4.96 8.25
C ARG A 548 -42.59 -5.21 8.70
N SER A 549 -41.94 -4.22 9.29
CA SER A 549 -40.57 -4.37 9.83
C SER A 549 -40.47 -5.52 10.84
N ALA A 550 -41.50 -5.69 11.68
CA ALA A 550 -41.53 -6.71 12.72
C ALA A 550 -41.92 -8.10 12.21
N ASN A 551 -42.49 -8.23 11.00
CA ASN A 551 -43.06 -9.51 10.58
C ASN A 551 -41.99 -10.56 10.25
N ARG A 552 -42.09 -11.71 10.92
CA ARG A 552 -41.13 -12.80 10.82
C ARG A 552 -41.77 -13.96 10.10
N ASN A 553 -40.98 -14.66 9.29
CA ASN A 553 -41.36 -15.92 8.71
C ASN A 553 -40.16 -16.87 8.74
N TYR A 554 -40.36 -18.11 8.32
CA TYR A 554 -39.30 -19.11 8.31
C TYR A 554 -39.49 -20.14 7.20
N SER A 555 -38.39 -20.75 6.78
CA SER A 555 -38.45 -21.93 5.92
C SER A 555 -37.23 -22.83 6.10
N SER A 556 -37.35 -24.07 5.66
CA SER A 556 -36.24 -25.04 5.70
C SER A 556 -35.09 -24.53 4.81
N PRO A 557 -33.81 -24.66 5.22
CA PRO A 557 -32.68 -24.07 4.51
C PRO A 557 -32.51 -24.53 3.05
N GLY A 558 -33.01 -25.72 2.70
CA GLY A 558 -32.98 -26.24 1.34
C GLY A 558 -34.17 -25.85 0.45
N ASN A 559 -35.18 -25.14 0.99
CA ASN A 559 -36.36 -24.74 0.23
C ASN A 559 -36.07 -23.55 -0.68
N ARG A 560 -36.75 -23.52 -1.84
CA ARG A 560 -36.64 -22.47 -2.86
C ARG A 560 -38.04 -22.00 -3.23
N TYR A 561 -38.24 -20.67 -3.30
CA TYR A 561 -39.52 -20.07 -3.69
C TYR A 561 -39.31 -18.88 -4.60
N SER A 562 -40.32 -18.60 -5.43
CA SER A 562 -40.30 -17.47 -6.36
C SER A 562 -40.50 -16.10 -5.73
N GLY A 563 -40.66 -16.03 -4.41
CA GLY A 563 -40.68 -14.79 -3.65
C GLY A 563 -39.66 -14.80 -2.52
N THR A 564 -38.58 -15.57 -2.63
CA THR A 564 -37.50 -15.63 -1.64
C THR A 564 -36.16 -15.43 -2.32
N GLY A 565 -35.44 -14.41 -1.87
CA GLY A 565 -34.08 -14.05 -2.26
C GLY A 565 -33.20 -13.79 -1.05
N LEU A 566 -32.26 -12.87 -1.17
CA LEU A 566 -31.29 -12.54 -0.14
C LEU A 566 -30.76 -11.11 -0.29
N ARG A 567 -30.18 -10.61 0.80
CA ARG A 567 -29.38 -9.38 0.88
C ARG A 567 -28.12 -9.68 1.67
N LEU A 568 -27.02 -9.06 1.30
CA LEU A 568 -25.75 -9.27 1.99
C LEU A 568 -25.48 -8.23 3.09
N MET A 569 -24.90 -8.70 4.18
CA MET A 569 -24.15 -7.90 5.13
C MET A 569 -22.66 -8.00 4.80
N ARG A 570 -21.90 -6.94 5.09
CA ARG A 570 -20.44 -6.92 5.08
C ARG A 570 -19.90 -6.34 6.39
N THR A 571 -18.90 -6.96 6.99
CA THR A 571 -18.20 -6.41 8.17
C THR A 571 -17.38 -5.17 7.79
N ILE A 572 -17.17 -4.24 8.74
CA ILE A 572 -16.38 -3.01 8.51
C ILE A 572 -14.89 -3.28 8.69
N ASN A 573 -14.56 -4.16 9.64
CA ASN A 573 -13.26 -4.19 10.24
C ASN A 573 -12.15 -4.57 9.26
N SER A 574 -10.96 -4.02 9.51
CA SER A 574 -9.72 -4.61 9.01
C SER A 574 -9.66 -6.05 9.47
N LEU A 575 -9.57 -7.00 8.53
CA LEU A 575 -9.28 -8.37 8.91
C LEU A 575 -7.93 -8.40 9.63
N PRO A 576 -7.74 -9.30 10.62
CA PRO A 576 -6.41 -9.54 11.16
C PRO A 576 -5.45 -9.80 10.01
N VAL A 577 -4.35 -9.06 9.94
CA VAL A 577 -3.37 -9.22 8.87
C VAL A 577 -2.33 -10.23 9.33
N PRO A 578 -2.23 -11.41 8.69
CA PRO A 578 -1.24 -12.40 9.07
C PRO A 578 0.19 -11.82 9.06
N GLY A 579 0.91 -12.03 10.16
CA GLY A 579 2.28 -11.56 10.30
C GLY A 579 3.19 -12.12 9.21
N ASN A 580 4.17 -11.33 8.78
CA ASN A 580 5.16 -11.73 7.78
C ASN A 580 4.52 -12.32 6.49
N SER A 581 3.53 -11.60 5.95
CA SER A 581 2.78 -11.99 4.75
C SER A 581 2.07 -13.35 4.85
N GLY A 582 1.78 -13.80 6.08
CA GLY A 582 1.09 -15.06 6.35
C GLY A 582 1.95 -16.30 6.20
N GLN A 583 3.28 -16.18 6.19
CA GLN A 583 4.14 -17.35 6.04
C GLN A 583 4.20 -18.19 7.33
N LEU A 584 4.04 -19.51 7.19
CA LEU A 584 4.26 -20.49 8.25
C LEU A 584 5.60 -21.20 8.09
N TYR A 585 6.17 -21.64 9.20
CA TYR A 585 7.47 -22.33 9.24
C TYR A 585 7.39 -23.60 10.08
N THR A 586 8.17 -24.62 9.71
CA THR A 586 8.35 -25.83 10.52
C THR A 586 9.51 -25.65 11.51
N SER A 587 9.29 -25.92 12.81
CA SER A 587 10.36 -25.97 13.82
C SER A 587 10.85 -27.39 14.10
N SER A 588 10.00 -28.41 13.95
CA SER A 588 10.41 -29.82 14.03
C SER A 588 9.48 -30.71 13.21
N VAL A 589 10.03 -31.83 12.74
CA VAL A 589 9.31 -32.85 11.98
C VAL A 589 9.78 -34.21 12.47
N ASP A 590 8.88 -34.93 13.15
CA ASP A 590 9.08 -36.31 13.56
C ASP A 590 8.13 -37.22 12.81
N ALA A 591 8.15 -38.52 13.13
CA ALA A 591 7.33 -39.50 12.43
C ALA A 591 5.83 -39.41 12.74
N LYS A 592 5.42 -38.73 13.81
CA LYS A 592 4.01 -38.57 14.18
C LYS A 592 3.64 -37.15 14.66
N THR A 593 4.62 -36.25 14.67
CA THR A 593 4.45 -34.88 15.16
C THR A 593 5.09 -33.90 14.19
N VAL A 594 4.44 -32.77 13.97
CA VAL A 594 5.02 -31.62 13.27
C VAL A 594 4.77 -30.39 14.13
N SER A 595 5.83 -29.66 14.44
CA SER A 595 5.73 -28.36 15.11
C SER A 595 5.88 -27.24 14.08
N ILE A 596 4.95 -26.30 14.10
CA ILE A 596 4.93 -25.11 13.24
C ILE A 596 4.98 -23.84 14.09
N TYR A 597 5.50 -22.76 13.51
CA TYR A 597 5.51 -21.43 14.11
C TYR A 597 5.27 -20.34 13.06
N TRP A 598 4.84 -19.18 13.52
CA TRP A 598 4.47 -18.03 12.69
C TRP A 598 4.69 -16.71 13.41
N GLU A 599 4.81 -15.63 12.63
CA GLU A 599 4.80 -14.28 13.18
C GLU A 599 3.36 -13.88 13.54
N PRO A 600 3.11 -13.28 14.71
CA PRO A 600 1.78 -12.84 15.11
C PRO A 600 1.12 -11.97 14.05
N ALA A 601 -0.18 -12.16 13.86
CA ALA A 601 -0.98 -11.22 13.10
C ALA A 601 -1.10 -9.91 13.88
N TYR A 602 -1.35 -8.84 13.14
CA TYR A 602 -1.71 -7.55 13.71
C TYR A 602 -3.08 -7.16 13.17
N ASP A 603 -3.84 -6.44 13.98
CA ASP A 603 -5.14 -5.92 13.60
C ASP A 603 -5.19 -4.44 13.95
N THR A 604 -5.71 -3.66 13.01
CA THR A 604 -5.74 -2.21 13.16
C THR A 604 -6.95 -1.72 13.95
N GLU A 605 -7.91 -2.61 14.25
CA GLU A 605 -9.12 -2.29 15.02
C GLU A 605 -9.27 -3.08 16.33
N SER A 606 -8.67 -4.27 16.44
CA SER A 606 -8.51 -4.95 17.73
C SER A 606 -7.12 -4.72 18.33
N LEU A 607 -7.00 -4.74 19.65
CA LEU A 607 -5.69 -4.76 20.29
C LEU A 607 -5.01 -6.08 19.92
N ASP A 608 -3.71 -6.10 19.62
CA ASP A 608 -3.00 -7.34 19.25
C ASP A 608 -3.20 -8.49 20.26
N ASN A 609 -3.44 -8.16 21.53
CA ASN A 609 -3.73 -9.11 22.61
C ASN A 609 -5.14 -9.75 22.55
N ASP A 610 -5.99 -9.31 21.64
CA ASP A 610 -7.35 -9.80 21.43
C ASP A 610 -7.45 -10.80 20.27
N LEU A 611 -6.38 -10.97 19.50
CA LEU A 611 -6.35 -11.96 18.42
C LEU A 611 -6.21 -13.38 18.96
N GLU A 612 -7.10 -14.25 18.50
CA GLU A 612 -7.09 -15.68 18.79
C GLU A 612 -6.66 -16.46 17.57
N TYR A 613 -5.89 -17.52 17.81
CA TYR A 613 -5.35 -18.37 16.75
C TYR A 613 -5.73 -19.82 16.99
N GLN A 614 -5.88 -20.57 15.91
CA GLN A 614 -5.97 -22.02 15.95
C GLN A 614 -5.24 -22.61 14.73
N ALA A 615 -4.45 -23.66 14.96
CA ALA A 615 -3.76 -24.37 13.89
C ALA A 615 -4.61 -25.54 13.39
N TYR A 616 -4.41 -25.92 12.13
CA TYR A 616 -5.16 -26.98 11.47
C TYR A 616 -4.22 -27.87 10.67
N SER A 617 -4.60 -29.14 10.51
CA SER A 617 -3.91 -30.10 9.64
C SER A 617 -4.89 -30.88 8.77
N ALA A 618 -4.51 -31.13 7.52
CA ALA A 618 -5.28 -31.92 6.57
C ALA A 618 -4.37 -32.67 5.61
N THR A 619 -4.86 -33.75 4.99
CA THR A 619 -4.17 -34.43 3.87
C THR A 619 -4.52 -33.83 2.50
N VAL A 620 -5.41 -32.84 2.50
CA VAL A 620 -5.84 -32.06 1.34
C VAL A 620 -5.45 -30.61 1.56
N ASP A 621 -5.00 -29.95 0.49
CA ASP A 621 -4.74 -28.51 0.51
C ASP A 621 -6.04 -27.74 0.24
N TYR A 622 -6.54 -27.03 1.26
CA TYR A 622 -7.69 -26.15 1.13
C TYR A 622 -7.31 -24.70 0.75
N GLY A 623 -6.02 -24.44 0.51
CA GLY A 623 -5.52 -23.12 0.15
C GLY A 623 -5.89 -22.05 1.18
N ASN A 624 -6.42 -20.92 0.69
CA ASN A 624 -6.84 -19.78 1.52
C ASN A 624 -8.32 -19.84 1.95
N ASN A 625 -9.04 -20.94 1.67
CA ASN A 625 -10.46 -21.04 2.04
C ASN A 625 -10.62 -21.34 3.53
N ILE A 626 -10.88 -20.31 4.33
CA ILE A 626 -11.08 -20.42 5.78
C ILE A 626 -12.17 -21.43 6.13
N ASN A 627 -13.30 -21.44 5.43
CA ASN A 627 -14.42 -22.32 5.77
C ASN A 627 -14.07 -23.79 5.54
N ASP A 628 -13.37 -24.11 4.44
CA ASP A 628 -12.94 -25.48 4.17
C ASP A 628 -12.00 -26.01 5.26
N TRP A 629 -11.09 -25.16 5.76
CA TRP A 629 -10.23 -25.50 6.90
C TRP A 629 -11.05 -25.72 8.18
N LEU A 630 -12.00 -24.83 8.49
CA LEU A 630 -12.85 -24.94 9.69
C LEU A 630 -13.73 -26.20 9.67
N ASP A 631 -14.29 -26.55 8.52
CA ASP A 631 -15.29 -27.61 8.39
C ASP A 631 -14.67 -29.00 8.17
N ASN A 632 -13.50 -29.07 7.52
CA ASN A 632 -12.96 -30.35 7.04
C ASN A 632 -11.56 -30.70 7.56
N ALA A 633 -10.80 -29.75 8.12
CA ALA A 633 -9.46 -30.04 8.64
C ALA A 633 -9.51 -30.49 10.11
N THR A 634 -8.44 -31.13 10.57
CA THR A 634 -8.29 -31.50 11.99
C THR A 634 -7.68 -30.31 12.74
N PRO A 635 -8.41 -29.68 13.69
CA PRO A 635 -7.89 -28.57 14.47
C PRO A 635 -6.87 -29.04 15.52
N SER A 636 -5.97 -28.13 15.91
CA SER A 636 -5.19 -28.22 17.15
C SER A 636 -6.09 -28.00 18.37
N ASP A 637 -5.48 -27.78 19.55
CA ASP A 637 -6.18 -27.30 20.75
C ASP A 637 -7.09 -26.09 20.47
N SER A 638 -8.01 -25.79 21.39
CA SER A 638 -8.97 -24.70 21.27
C SER A 638 -8.31 -23.34 20.97
N TRP A 639 -9.05 -22.46 20.28
CA TRP A 639 -8.70 -21.06 20.04
C TRP A 639 -7.98 -20.42 21.23
N SER A 640 -6.81 -19.85 20.97
CA SER A 640 -5.91 -19.33 22.00
C SER A 640 -5.33 -17.98 21.62
N LYS A 641 -5.33 -17.05 22.57
CA LYS A 641 -4.70 -15.72 22.43
C LYS A 641 -3.18 -15.82 22.42
N ASN A 642 -2.52 -14.95 21.66
CA ASN A 642 -1.05 -14.82 21.60
C ASN A 642 -0.31 -16.13 21.24
N LEU A 643 -0.95 -17.03 20.51
CA LEU A 643 -0.32 -18.27 20.06
C LEU A 643 0.53 -17.97 18.82
N THR A 644 1.81 -18.36 18.86
CA THR A 644 2.78 -18.17 17.75
C THR A 644 3.42 -19.48 17.29
N ASN A 645 3.01 -20.60 17.88
CA ASN A 645 3.47 -21.92 17.52
C ASN A 645 2.42 -22.98 17.92
N ALA A 646 2.45 -24.11 17.23
CA ALA A 646 1.61 -25.27 17.55
C ALA A 646 2.37 -26.56 17.24
N THR A 647 2.14 -27.61 18.04
CA THR A 647 2.63 -28.97 17.75
C THR A 647 1.44 -29.88 17.48
N ILE A 648 1.36 -30.38 16.26
CA ILE A 648 0.27 -31.25 15.82
C ILE A 648 0.77 -32.69 15.94
N SER A 649 0.01 -33.51 16.64
CA SER A 649 0.34 -34.90 16.98
C SER A 649 -0.56 -35.89 16.25
N ASP A 650 -0.33 -37.18 16.49
CA ASP A 650 -1.11 -38.29 15.92
C ASP A 650 -1.15 -38.32 14.38
N LEU A 651 -0.11 -37.76 13.75
CA LEU A 651 0.04 -37.81 12.30
C LEU A 651 0.53 -39.18 11.84
N MET A 652 0.15 -39.57 10.62
CA MET A 652 0.66 -40.78 9.99
C MET A 652 2.12 -40.59 9.56
N PRO A 653 3.03 -41.56 9.82
CA PRO A 653 4.40 -41.52 9.32
C PRO A 653 4.47 -41.51 7.79
N ALA A 654 5.53 -40.91 7.24
CA ALA A 654 5.79 -40.81 5.80
C ALA A 654 4.59 -40.29 4.98
N THR A 655 3.78 -39.40 5.56
CA THR A 655 2.57 -38.84 4.94
C THR A 655 2.70 -37.33 4.83
N THR A 656 2.32 -36.78 3.68
CA THR A 656 2.26 -35.34 3.46
C THR A 656 0.97 -34.78 4.04
N TYR A 657 1.13 -33.78 4.91
CA TYR A 657 0.04 -32.99 5.47
C TYR A 657 0.21 -31.53 5.07
N TYR A 658 -0.92 -30.84 4.93
CA TYR A 658 -1.01 -29.40 4.80
C TYR A 658 -1.42 -28.82 6.14
N PHE A 659 -0.75 -27.75 6.53
CA PHE A 659 -0.93 -27.07 7.81
C PHE A 659 -1.36 -25.64 7.56
N ASN A 660 -2.32 -25.15 8.33
CA ASN A 660 -2.70 -23.74 8.28
C ASN A 660 -2.93 -23.20 9.69
N VAL A 661 -2.88 -21.89 9.83
CA VAL A 661 -3.24 -21.15 11.03
C VAL A 661 -4.33 -20.17 10.64
N ILE A 662 -5.42 -20.18 11.40
CA ILE A 662 -6.48 -19.21 11.24
C ILE A 662 -6.41 -18.28 12.44
N VAL A 663 -6.42 -16.98 12.17
CA VAL A 663 -6.52 -15.92 13.17
C VAL A 663 -7.91 -15.30 13.09
N ARG A 664 -8.48 -15.01 14.26
CA ARG A 664 -9.72 -14.26 14.38
C ARG A 664 -9.58 -13.12 15.38
N ASP A 665 -10.28 -12.03 15.11
CA ASP A 665 -10.48 -10.96 16.08
C ASP A 665 -11.71 -11.24 16.99
N ASN A 666 -11.87 -10.43 18.03
CA ASN A 666 -13.04 -10.47 18.92
C ASN A 666 -14.35 -10.02 18.23
N PHE A 667 -14.30 -9.65 16.95
CA PHE A 667 -15.39 -9.09 16.16
C PHE A 667 -15.82 -10.00 14.99
N GLY A 668 -15.26 -11.21 14.91
CA GLY A 668 -15.57 -12.21 13.89
C GLY A 668 -14.83 -12.07 12.57
N GLY A 669 -13.93 -11.09 12.42
CA GLY A 669 -13.02 -11.00 11.29
C GLY A 669 -11.99 -12.13 11.34
N MET A 670 -11.86 -12.88 10.24
CA MET A 670 -10.96 -14.04 10.17
C MET A 670 -10.03 -13.93 8.96
N SER A 671 -8.78 -14.30 9.17
CA SER A 671 -7.77 -14.46 8.13
C SER A 671 -7.07 -15.81 8.27
N ALA A 672 -6.69 -16.40 7.14
CA ALA A 672 -5.84 -17.56 7.11
C ALA A 672 -4.39 -17.17 6.79
N TYR A 673 -3.44 -17.86 7.40
CA TYR A 673 -2.07 -17.88 6.93
C TYR A 673 -1.99 -18.69 5.63
N GLN A 674 -0.84 -18.66 4.98
CA GLN A 674 -0.56 -19.46 3.80
C GLN A 674 -0.33 -20.91 4.22
N ALA A 675 -1.03 -21.84 3.57
CA ALA A 675 -0.90 -23.25 3.87
C ALA A 675 0.54 -23.76 3.64
N LEU A 676 1.05 -24.51 4.61
CA LEU A 676 2.38 -25.10 4.60
C LEU A 676 2.26 -26.61 4.40
N SER A 677 2.87 -27.14 3.34
CA SER A 677 2.97 -28.59 3.13
C SER A 677 4.21 -29.14 3.83
N GLN A 678 4.03 -30.19 4.64
CA GLN A 678 5.13 -30.92 5.27
C GLN A 678 4.88 -32.43 5.28
N THR A 679 5.91 -33.20 4.94
CA THR A 679 5.88 -34.67 5.04
C THR A 679 6.48 -35.10 6.38
N THR A 680 5.74 -35.93 7.13
CA THR A 680 6.19 -36.49 8.40
C THR A 680 7.39 -37.44 8.22
N GLY A 681 8.18 -37.57 9.28
CA GLY A 681 9.31 -38.50 9.31
C GLY A 681 8.88 -39.97 9.16
N ILE A 682 9.87 -40.85 8.99
CA ILE A 682 9.65 -42.29 8.90
C ILE A 682 9.80 -42.90 10.30
N ALA A 683 8.79 -43.64 10.78
CA ALA A 683 8.88 -44.37 12.05
C ALA A 683 9.49 -45.77 11.83
N GLN A 684 10.31 -46.26 12.76
CA GLN A 684 10.84 -47.63 12.68
C GLN A 684 9.71 -48.68 12.79
N THR A 685 8.66 -48.37 13.53
CA THR A 685 7.43 -49.17 13.63
C THR A 685 6.20 -48.28 13.51
N TYR A 686 5.14 -48.81 12.89
CA TYR A 686 3.86 -48.13 12.73
C TYR A 686 2.74 -49.10 13.11
N THR A 687 1.87 -48.72 14.04
CA THR A 687 0.66 -49.49 14.37
C THR A 687 -0.54 -48.73 13.87
N ASN A 688 -1.38 -49.37 13.05
CA ASN A 688 -2.61 -48.76 12.58
C ASN A 688 -3.76 -48.91 13.59
N ASP A 689 -4.91 -48.32 13.29
CA ASP A 689 -6.09 -48.30 14.16
C ASP A 689 -6.69 -49.69 14.43
N PHE A 690 -6.32 -50.69 13.62
CA PHE A 690 -6.71 -52.09 13.80
C PHE A 690 -5.73 -52.88 14.68
N GLY A 691 -4.71 -52.23 15.25
CA GLY A 691 -3.69 -52.85 16.08
C GLY A 691 -2.63 -53.63 15.30
N MET A 692 -2.57 -53.49 13.97
CA MET A 692 -1.55 -54.14 13.15
C MET A 692 -0.25 -53.34 13.19
N THR A 693 0.83 -53.95 13.68
CA THR A 693 2.15 -53.33 13.75
C THR A 693 2.98 -53.70 12.54
N PHE A 694 3.49 -52.69 11.85
CA PHE A 694 4.41 -52.81 10.73
C PHE A 694 5.80 -52.37 11.16
N VAL A 695 6.84 -52.99 10.58
CA VAL A 695 8.24 -52.59 10.75
C VAL A 695 8.77 -52.01 9.44
N LEU A 696 9.57 -50.96 9.54
CA LEU A 696 10.25 -50.36 8.40
C LEU A 696 11.37 -51.27 7.90
N ILE A 697 11.28 -51.69 6.64
CA ILE A 697 12.34 -52.39 5.91
C ILE A 697 13.11 -51.35 5.09
N GLN A 698 14.41 -51.23 5.38
CA GLN A 698 15.30 -50.31 4.69
C GLN A 698 15.64 -50.81 3.27
N PRO A 699 15.92 -49.92 2.31
CA PRO A 699 16.48 -50.28 1.02
C PRO A 699 17.76 -51.10 1.19
N GLY A 700 18.00 -52.06 0.31
CA GLY A 700 19.14 -52.95 0.42
C GLY A 700 19.25 -53.95 -0.71
N THR A 701 20.42 -54.58 -0.81
CA THR A 701 20.65 -55.68 -1.75
C THR A 701 20.79 -56.99 -0.98
N PHE A 702 20.09 -58.03 -1.42
CA PHE A 702 20.18 -59.36 -0.84
C PHE A 702 20.20 -60.44 -1.93
N VAL A 703 20.65 -61.64 -1.57
CA VAL A 703 20.60 -62.81 -2.45
C VAL A 703 19.24 -63.48 -2.26
N MET A 704 18.43 -63.50 -3.31
CA MET A 704 17.14 -64.18 -3.34
C MET A 704 17.31 -65.56 -3.99
N GLY A 705 16.74 -66.61 -3.39
CA GLY A 705 16.84 -68.00 -3.83
C GLY A 705 17.68 -68.90 -2.89
N SER A 706 17.56 -70.21 -3.07
CA SER A 706 18.15 -71.22 -2.19
C SER A 706 19.61 -71.57 -2.54
N PRO A 707 20.52 -71.70 -1.56
CA PRO A 707 21.91 -72.07 -1.80
C PRO A 707 22.05 -73.40 -2.54
N GLU A 708 23.09 -73.51 -3.36
CA GLU A 708 23.40 -74.75 -4.06
C GLU A 708 23.81 -75.82 -3.03
N GLY A 709 22.98 -76.86 -2.89
CA GLY A 709 23.15 -77.93 -1.90
C GLY A 709 22.13 -77.94 -0.75
N GLU A 710 21.21 -76.97 -0.68
CA GLU A 710 20.08 -77.03 0.27
C GLU A 710 19.19 -78.26 0.00
N THR A 711 18.90 -79.04 1.05
CA THR A 711 18.09 -80.25 0.92
C THR A 711 16.63 -79.89 0.66
N GLY A 712 16.07 -80.34 -0.46
CA GLY A 712 14.69 -80.02 -0.87
C GLY A 712 14.58 -78.86 -1.88
N ARG A 713 15.71 -78.29 -2.32
CA ARG A 713 15.76 -77.19 -3.28
C ARG A 713 15.07 -77.50 -4.62
N GLY A 714 14.14 -76.62 -5.02
CA GLY A 714 13.48 -76.64 -6.31
C GLY A 714 14.40 -76.21 -7.46
N SER A 715 14.10 -76.66 -8.69
CA SER A 715 14.93 -76.33 -9.87
C SER A 715 14.90 -74.84 -10.25
N ASP A 716 13.89 -74.11 -9.80
CA ASP A 716 13.63 -72.69 -10.04
C ASP A 716 14.17 -71.75 -8.95
N GLU A 717 14.72 -72.29 -7.85
CA GLU A 717 15.23 -71.51 -6.72
C GLU A 717 16.70 -71.07 -6.91
N LEU A 718 17.02 -70.52 -8.09
CA LEU A 718 18.37 -70.04 -8.40
C LEU A 718 18.70 -68.75 -7.66
N GLN A 719 19.87 -68.71 -7.02
CA GLN A 719 20.36 -67.51 -6.34
C GLN A 719 20.67 -66.39 -7.32
N HIS A 720 20.11 -65.21 -7.05
CA HIS A 720 20.38 -63.97 -7.79
C HIS A 720 20.28 -62.76 -6.86
N ASN A 721 20.97 -61.67 -7.19
CA ASN A 721 20.93 -60.45 -6.40
C ASN A 721 19.68 -59.64 -6.72
N VAL A 722 18.96 -59.22 -5.66
CA VAL A 722 17.82 -58.32 -5.75
C VAL A 722 18.12 -57.07 -4.94
N THR A 723 17.88 -55.90 -5.52
CA THR A 723 18.02 -54.60 -4.86
C THR A 723 16.66 -53.95 -4.70
N LEU A 724 16.26 -53.67 -3.46
CA LEU A 724 15.08 -52.87 -3.13
C LEU A 724 15.51 -51.42 -2.99
N THR A 725 14.93 -50.52 -3.79
CA THR A 725 15.37 -49.11 -3.91
C THR A 725 14.57 -48.14 -3.03
N GLN A 726 13.47 -48.59 -2.44
CA GLN A 726 12.60 -47.78 -1.59
C GLN A 726 12.36 -48.51 -0.27
N ALA A 727 12.24 -47.74 0.81
CA ALA A 727 11.83 -48.28 2.10
C ALA A 727 10.34 -48.61 2.06
N PHE A 728 9.93 -49.66 2.77
CA PHE A 728 8.51 -50.03 2.87
C PHE A 728 8.22 -50.66 4.23
N TYR A 729 6.96 -50.60 4.64
CA TYR A 729 6.49 -51.21 5.87
C TYR A 729 6.06 -52.66 5.62
N MET A 730 6.56 -53.59 6.43
CA MET A 730 6.16 -55.00 6.41
C MET A 730 5.41 -55.35 7.69
N LEU A 731 4.25 -55.99 7.56
CA LEU A 731 3.43 -56.39 8.72
C LEU A 731 4.21 -57.38 9.60
N MET A 732 4.33 -57.05 10.88
CA MET A 732 4.90 -57.93 11.89
C MET A 732 3.80 -58.84 12.43
N PHE A 733 3.77 -60.09 11.98
CA PHE A 733 2.95 -61.12 12.62
C PHE A 733 3.59 -61.51 13.94
N GLY A 734 2.94 -61.16 15.06
CA GLY A 734 3.28 -61.71 16.35
C GLY A 734 2.98 -63.21 16.37
N VAL A 735 4.01 -64.04 16.51
CA VAL A 735 3.81 -65.41 17.01
C VAL A 735 3.41 -65.23 18.47
N GLY A 736 2.12 -65.36 18.78
CA GLY A 736 1.69 -65.44 20.18
C GLY A 736 2.46 -66.55 20.90
N PRO A 737 2.72 -66.42 22.21
CA PRO A 737 3.39 -67.48 22.95
C PRO A 737 2.53 -68.74 22.89
N ASN A 738 3.04 -69.81 22.29
CA ASN A 738 2.63 -71.17 22.62
C ASN A 738 3.20 -71.54 23.98
#